data_AF-A0A090T9E8-F1
#
_entry.id   AF-A0A090T9E8-F1
#
_cell.length_a   1.000
_cell.length_b   1.000
_cell.length_c   1.000
_cell.angle_alpha   90.00
_cell.angle_beta   90.00
_cell.angle_gamma   90.00
#
_symmetry.space_group_name_H-M   'P 1'
#
loop_
_entity.id
_entity.type
_entity.pdbx_description
1 polymer ?
#
loop_
_entity_poly.entity_id
_entity_poly.type
_entity_poly.pdbx_seq_one_letter_code
_entity_poly.pdbx_strand_id
1 'polypeptide(L)'
;MHKTIRTVLSLAIPLTLAACGGSDTSSTTKPSEPKPVEPGLSYPIEAEIGDVTLVGTSESVVVLDTAGTQKKVRIESFKGIPYAEATRFNPSETVDLEDGYATEFGAVCPQTALTEIRQSEDCLNLNIWRPNNLIADQVLPVYVFIHGGNFEYGSGSEPHIHGDNVVAQGQLDGNPFIAVTFNYRLGLLGSTYKKITDEDTTGGNFGIGDQKRALEWVHDNIHKFGGDAGKVTLMGQGAGAMSIGILQQDSSEDFVAEKYFQRAIMQSNPYGFEYKSSSNAESLATVDKMKDMSLKEIMDRQKNMSKATSKVVDWVLSSAGTAIPFSSNETPISSLMPFAPYIDYRSKLGDKQKGYHLKSQPFDTELTVPTVAGFNAADDRTFGSLADITFLIPMVVDLIMNNDPELLAQDDSAQTSEAIATWLSQEENVALLRAKLATIDANDVNTQLDLGEIINLLPETAYEAVTTLFYGLGNTDETKTLLGLEDYAANSEQQLSGAFDNMKQFNQMTNDMMFAGPIRAKVASAEETQIQATMYEFNYRGSFNSVPKGNLFNEKETDLIQVVKSLSCSFGTPCFGSELPFVFNKAVRSDGTTFSVSDSDEAMMSKMSRVWFSDELFEKEQYQKGSDNVWVIDGNGTENQCTIGTE
;
A
#
# COMPACT_ATOMS: atom_id res chain seq x y z
N MET A 1 33.89 37.83 -19.77
CA MET A 1 32.68 37.74 -20.61
C MET A 1 32.54 36.37 -21.31
N HIS A 2 32.83 35.24 -20.63
CA HIS A 2 32.95 33.92 -21.30
C HIS A 2 32.48 32.68 -20.50
N LYS A 3 31.67 32.84 -19.44
CA LYS A 3 31.00 31.71 -18.78
C LYS A 3 29.50 31.64 -19.13
N THR A 4 28.83 32.79 -19.17
CA THR A 4 27.40 32.91 -19.51
C THR A 4 27.09 32.43 -20.94
N ILE A 5 27.98 32.67 -21.90
CA ILE A 5 27.81 32.22 -23.29
C ILE A 5 27.97 30.70 -23.43
N ARG A 6 28.78 30.04 -22.57
CA ARG A 6 28.96 28.58 -22.59
C ARG A 6 27.75 27.85 -21.98
N THR A 7 27.16 28.39 -20.92
CA THR A 7 25.94 27.84 -20.30
C THR A 7 24.71 28.03 -21.20
N VAL A 8 24.61 29.15 -21.91
CA VAL A 8 23.57 29.37 -22.92
C VAL A 8 23.77 28.44 -24.13
N LEU A 9 25.00 28.20 -24.56
CA LEU A 9 25.29 27.23 -25.63
C LEU A 9 25.06 25.77 -25.19
N SER A 10 25.38 25.39 -23.95
CA SER A 10 25.17 24.02 -23.44
C SER A 10 23.71 23.69 -23.19
N LEU A 11 22.85 24.69 -22.98
CA LEU A 11 21.39 24.54 -22.92
C LEU A 11 20.75 24.66 -24.31
N ALA A 12 21.30 25.49 -25.20
CA ALA A 12 20.79 25.65 -26.56
C ALA A 12 21.09 24.43 -27.46
N ILE A 13 22.16 23.67 -27.25
CA ILE A 13 22.50 22.50 -28.06
C ILE A 13 21.49 21.33 -27.86
N PRO A 14 21.08 20.94 -26.64
CA PRO A 14 19.99 19.98 -26.44
C PRO A 14 18.64 20.50 -26.94
N LEU A 15 18.34 21.79 -26.75
CA LEU A 15 17.10 22.42 -27.21
C LEU A 15 17.02 22.56 -28.75
N THR A 16 18.15 22.66 -29.44
CA THR A 16 18.21 22.67 -30.92
C THR A 16 18.32 21.28 -31.52
N LEU A 17 18.86 20.29 -30.80
CA LEU A 17 18.82 18.87 -31.19
C LEU A 17 17.42 18.26 -30.98
N ALA A 18 16.67 18.69 -29.96
CA ALA A 18 15.26 18.36 -29.81
C ALA A 18 14.36 19.03 -30.86
N ALA A 19 14.81 20.16 -31.44
CA ALA A 19 14.12 20.87 -32.52
C ALA A 19 14.59 20.47 -33.93
N CYS A 20 15.62 19.63 -34.05
CA CYS A 20 16.11 19.06 -35.31
C CYS A 20 15.90 17.54 -35.33
N GLY A 21 14.66 17.10 -35.08
CA GLY A 21 14.15 15.91 -35.76
C GLY A 21 14.12 16.24 -37.25
N GLY A 22 15.07 15.69 -38.01
CA GLY A 22 15.30 16.02 -39.40
C GLY A 22 14.02 16.02 -40.24
N SER A 23 13.76 17.15 -40.90
CA SER A 23 12.93 17.19 -42.09
C SER A 23 13.68 16.53 -43.24
N ASP A 24 13.83 15.20 -43.18
CA ASP A 24 14.10 14.43 -44.37
C ASP A 24 12.86 14.54 -45.26
N THR A 25 12.93 15.51 -46.18
CA THR A 25 12.13 15.56 -47.39
C THR A 25 12.64 14.49 -48.36
N SER A 26 12.63 13.23 -47.90
CA SER A 26 12.48 12.08 -48.78
C SER A 26 11.13 11.49 -48.42
N SER A 27 10.20 11.62 -49.36
CA SER A 27 8.87 11.04 -49.33
C SER A 27 8.99 9.51 -49.41
N THR A 28 9.43 8.87 -48.33
CA THR A 28 8.92 7.55 -47.97
C THR A 28 7.81 7.83 -46.98
N THR A 29 6.56 7.75 -47.43
CA THR A 29 5.40 7.71 -46.55
C THR A 29 5.69 6.68 -45.46
N LYS A 30 5.99 7.14 -44.23
CA LYS A 30 5.78 6.30 -43.05
C LYS A 30 4.35 5.77 -43.21
N PRO A 31 4.16 4.44 -43.21
CA PRO A 31 2.80 3.89 -43.24
C PRO A 31 1.98 4.64 -42.20
N SER A 32 0.80 5.14 -42.58
CA SER A 32 -0.09 5.76 -41.61
C SER A 32 -0.27 4.78 -40.46
N GLU A 33 0.09 5.18 -39.24
CA GLU A 33 -0.17 4.34 -38.08
C GLU A 33 -1.64 3.91 -38.10
N PRO A 34 -1.93 2.62 -37.97
CA PRO A 34 -3.31 2.15 -37.94
C PRO A 34 -4.04 2.90 -36.82
N LYS A 35 -5.26 3.34 -37.09
CA LYS A 35 -6.07 4.03 -36.08
C LYS A 35 -6.19 3.12 -34.84
N PRO A 36 -6.02 3.66 -33.62
CA PRO A 36 -6.22 2.90 -32.40
C PRO A 36 -7.60 2.22 -32.40
N VAL A 37 -7.64 0.97 -31.96
CA VAL A 37 -8.90 0.24 -31.83
C VAL A 37 -9.66 0.82 -30.65
N GLU A 38 -10.85 1.36 -30.89
CA GLU A 38 -11.71 1.86 -29.83
C GLU A 38 -12.52 0.72 -29.19
N PRO A 39 -12.75 0.75 -27.86
CA PRO A 39 -13.70 -0.13 -27.18
C PRO A 39 -15.09 -0.12 -27.83
N GLY A 40 -15.81 -1.23 -27.77
CA GLY A 40 -17.23 -1.26 -28.13
C GLY A 40 -18.12 -0.62 -27.06
N LEU A 41 -19.41 -0.43 -27.38
CA LEU A 41 -20.38 -0.01 -26.37
C LEU A 41 -20.61 -1.12 -25.34
N SER A 42 -20.77 -0.70 -24.08
CA SER A 42 -21.27 -1.53 -22.98
C SER A 42 -22.79 -1.48 -22.93
N TYR A 43 -23.42 -2.59 -22.52
CA TYR A 43 -24.87 -2.70 -22.39
C TYR A 43 -25.26 -3.70 -21.30
N PRO A 44 -26.43 -3.55 -20.66
CA PRO A 44 -26.88 -4.49 -19.65
C PRO A 44 -27.16 -5.87 -20.24
N ILE A 45 -26.89 -6.91 -19.47
CA ILE A 45 -27.19 -8.31 -19.80
C ILE A 45 -27.89 -8.98 -18.63
N GLU A 46 -28.86 -9.84 -18.93
CA GLU A 46 -29.51 -10.70 -17.94
C GLU A 46 -28.78 -12.04 -17.91
N ALA A 47 -28.40 -12.49 -16.72
CA ALA A 47 -27.69 -13.75 -16.52
C ALA A 47 -28.32 -14.54 -15.37
N GLU A 48 -28.55 -15.83 -15.61
CA GLU A 48 -28.91 -16.79 -14.58
C GLU A 48 -27.64 -17.17 -13.80
N ILE A 49 -27.60 -16.84 -12.52
CA ILE A 49 -26.50 -17.09 -11.60
C ILE A 49 -26.99 -18.08 -10.55
N GLY A 50 -26.88 -19.37 -10.89
CA GLY A 50 -27.47 -20.44 -10.09
C GLY A 50 -28.99 -20.40 -10.13
N ASP A 51 -29.60 -20.01 -9.01
CA ASP A 51 -31.04 -19.92 -8.79
C ASP A 51 -31.58 -18.49 -8.80
N VAL A 52 -30.72 -17.49 -9.02
CA VAL A 52 -31.10 -16.08 -9.13
C VAL A 52 -30.82 -15.52 -10.52
N THR A 53 -31.54 -14.46 -10.87
CA THR A 53 -31.35 -13.69 -12.09
C THR A 53 -30.71 -12.33 -11.77
N LEU A 54 -29.51 -12.11 -12.29
CA LEU A 54 -28.80 -10.82 -12.18
C LEU A 54 -28.76 -10.08 -13.50
N VAL A 55 -29.04 -8.78 -13.46
CA VAL A 55 -28.74 -7.87 -14.56
C VAL A 55 -27.32 -7.33 -14.37
N GLY A 56 -26.35 -7.88 -15.08
CA GLY A 56 -24.97 -7.40 -15.14
C GLY A 56 -24.72 -6.50 -16.36
N THR A 57 -23.45 -6.25 -16.67
CA THR A 57 -23.03 -5.46 -17.83
C THR A 57 -22.14 -6.30 -18.74
N SER A 58 -22.43 -6.29 -20.03
CA SER A 58 -21.45 -6.72 -21.05
C SER A 58 -20.55 -5.55 -21.40
N GLU A 59 -19.26 -5.70 -21.12
CA GLU A 59 -18.25 -4.66 -21.37
C GLU A 59 -17.36 -5.06 -22.54
N SER A 60 -17.02 -4.09 -23.38
CA SER A 60 -16.05 -4.28 -24.44
C SER A 60 -14.78 -3.51 -24.09
N VAL A 61 -13.66 -4.21 -23.99
CA VAL A 61 -12.35 -3.63 -23.71
C VAL A 61 -11.38 -3.90 -24.86
N VAL A 62 -10.29 -3.15 -24.89
CA VAL A 62 -9.23 -3.31 -25.89
C VAL A 62 -7.95 -3.70 -25.16
N VAL A 63 -7.40 -4.84 -25.53
CA VAL A 63 -6.18 -5.42 -24.94
C VAL A 63 -5.25 -5.86 -26.06
N LEU A 64 -3.96 -6.00 -25.77
CA LEU A 64 -2.99 -6.56 -26.70
C LEU A 64 -3.01 -8.09 -26.66
N ASP A 65 -3.02 -8.74 -27.82
CA ASP A 65 -2.68 -10.15 -27.94
C ASP A 65 -1.18 -10.39 -27.71
N THR A 66 -0.76 -11.66 -27.67
CA THR A 66 0.65 -12.04 -27.48
C THR A 66 1.57 -11.58 -28.62
N ALA A 67 1.02 -11.16 -29.76
CA ALA A 67 1.77 -10.57 -30.87
C ALA A 67 1.81 -9.03 -30.83
N GLY A 68 1.29 -8.41 -29.76
CA GLY A 68 1.23 -6.96 -29.60
C GLY A 68 0.17 -6.29 -30.47
N THR A 69 -0.83 -7.04 -30.96
CA THR A 69 -1.92 -6.48 -31.77
C THR A 69 -3.12 -6.18 -30.88
N GLN A 70 -3.68 -4.97 -31.00
CA GLN A 70 -4.91 -4.60 -30.30
C GLN A 70 -6.09 -5.47 -30.74
N LYS A 71 -6.78 -6.07 -29.77
CA LYS A 71 -7.99 -6.86 -29.93
C LYS A 71 -9.11 -6.30 -29.08
N LYS A 72 -10.29 -6.24 -29.68
CA LYS A 72 -11.54 -5.96 -28.97
C LYS A 72 -12.04 -7.26 -28.36
N VAL A 73 -12.15 -7.29 -27.04
CA VAL A 73 -12.64 -8.44 -26.29
C VAL A 73 -13.87 -8.01 -25.50
N ARG A 74 -14.80 -8.95 -25.31
CA ARG A 74 -16.01 -8.74 -24.54
C ARG A 74 -15.99 -9.64 -23.32
N ILE A 75 -16.35 -9.05 -22.18
CA ILE A 75 -16.45 -9.72 -20.88
C ILE A 75 -17.80 -9.39 -20.24
N GLU A 76 -18.08 -10.00 -19.10
CA GLU A 76 -19.25 -9.73 -18.26
C GLU A 76 -18.79 -9.21 -16.90
N SER A 77 -19.48 -8.20 -16.38
CA SER A 77 -19.22 -7.65 -15.05
C SER A 77 -20.50 -7.55 -14.23
N PHE A 78 -20.40 -7.87 -12.94
CA PHE A 78 -21.45 -7.73 -11.94
C PHE A 78 -20.89 -6.91 -10.78
N LYS A 79 -21.45 -5.73 -10.53
CA LYS A 79 -20.88 -4.72 -9.63
C LYS A 79 -21.87 -4.41 -8.50
N GLY A 80 -21.31 -4.11 -7.33
CA GLY A 80 -22.09 -3.70 -6.16
C GLY A 80 -22.94 -4.80 -5.52
N ILE A 81 -22.58 -6.08 -5.69
CA ILE A 81 -23.31 -7.20 -5.06
C ILE A 81 -23.07 -7.16 -3.55
N PRO A 82 -24.10 -7.06 -2.70
CA PRO A 82 -23.93 -7.17 -1.25
C PRO A 82 -23.40 -8.56 -0.89
N TYR A 83 -22.34 -8.63 -0.09
CA TYR A 83 -21.82 -9.92 0.42
C TYR A 83 -22.07 -10.11 1.91
N ALA A 84 -22.28 -9.02 2.63
CA ALA A 84 -22.57 -9.04 4.06
C ALA A 84 -23.36 -7.80 4.49
N GLU A 85 -23.95 -7.88 5.68
CA GLU A 85 -24.50 -6.75 6.41
C GLU A 85 -23.84 -6.62 7.78
N ALA A 86 -23.80 -5.41 8.31
CA ALA A 86 -23.25 -5.17 9.63
C ALA A 86 -23.96 -4.02 10.32
N THR A 87 -24.36 -4.24 11.57
CA THR A 87 -24.66 -3.12 12.47
C THR A 87 -23.36 -2.47 12.93
N ARG A 88 -23.37 -1.15 13.15
CA ARG A 88 -22.18 -0.40 13.54
C ARG A 88 -21.52 -1.02 14.78
N PHE A 89 -20.20 -1.23 14.71
CA PHE A 89 -19.38 -1.83 15.76
C PHE A 89 -19.81 -3.25 16.20
N ASN A 90 -20.35 -4.03 15.27
CA ASN A 90 -20.54 -5.47 15.40
C ASN A 90 -19.94 -6.24 14.21
N PRO A 91 -19.59 -7.52 14.39
CA PRO A 91 -19.19 -8.40 13.29
C PRO A 91 -20.25 -8.41 12.19
N SER A 92 -19.78 -8.51 10.95
CA SER A 92 -20.63 -8.71 9.79
C SER A 92 -21.13 -10.15 9.69
N GLU A 93 -22.30 -10.29 9.08
CA GLU A 93 -22.92 -11.57 8.73
C GLU A 93 -23.12 -11.59 7.21
N THR A 94 -22.83 -12.73 6.57
CA THR A 94 -23.03 -12.89 5.12
C THR A 94 -24.50 -12.77 4.76
N VAL A 95 -24.79 -12.20 3.59
CA VAL A 95 -26.15 -12.17 3.03
C VAL A 95 -26.24 -13.12 1.83
N ASP A 96 -27.44 -13.68 1.63
CA ASP A 96 -27.71 -14.51 0.48
C ASP A 96 -27.66 -13.67 -0.80
N LEU A 97 -27.24 -14.31 -1.90
CA LEU A 97 -27.35 -13.70 -3.22
C LEU A 97 -28.82 -13.66 -3.65
N GLU A 98 -29.30 -12.50 -4.11
CA GLU A 98 -30.69 -12.27 -4.52
C GLU A 98 -30.78 -11.75 -5.97
N ASP A 99 -31.97 -11.85 -6.57
CA ASP A 99 -32.28 -11.25 -7.87
C ASP A 99 -32.05 -9.73 -7.84
N GLY A 100 -31.50 -9.15 -8.92
CA GLY A 100 -31.32 -7.70 -8.95
C GLY A 100 -30.44 -7.14 -10.04
N TYR A 101 -30.14 -5.85 -9.91
CA TYR A 101 -29.25 -5.11 -10.81
C TYR A 101 -27.86 -5.02 -10.20
N ALA A 102 -26.87 -5.54 -10.92
CA ALA A 102 -25.45 -5.48 -10.59
C ALA A 102 -24.68 -4.73 -11.68
N THR A 103 -25.22 -3.61 -12.17
CA THR A 103 -24.65 -2.82 -13.27
C THR A 103 -23.77 -1.66 -12.80
N GLU A 104 -23.86 -1.27 -11.54
CA GLU A 104 -23.19 -0.09 -10.95
C GLU A 104 -22.39 -0.49 -9.71
N PHE A 105 -21.32 0.26 -9.43
CA PHE A 105 -20.57 0.06 -8.18
C PHE A 105 -21.42 0.43 -6.96
N GLY A 106 -21.34 -0.39 -5.92
CA GLY A 106 -21.95 -0.08 -4.63
C GLY A 106 -21.26 1.09 -3.93
N ALA A 107 -21.81 1.52 -2.80
CA ALA A 107 -21.19 2.57 -1.99
C ALA A 107 -19.83 2.09 -1.43
N VAL A 108 -18.87 3.01 -1.32
CA VAL A 108 -17.59 2.76 -0.65
C VAL A 108 -17.74 2.98 0.86
N CYS A 109 -16.88 2.34 1.64
CA CYS A 109 -16.91 2.52 3.09
C CYS A 109 -16.50 3.94 3.49
N PRO A 110 -17.02 4.47 4.63
CA PRO A 110 -16.75 5.83 5.04
C PRO A 110 -15.26 6.05 5.28
N GLN A 111 -14.70 7.08 4.64
CA GLN A 111 -13.28 7.41 4.66
C GLN A 111 -13.05 8.91 4.49
N THR A 112 -11.94 9.40 5.03
CA THR A 112 -11.55 10.81 5.02
C THR A 112 -10.86 11.24 3.73
N ALA A 113 -10.34 10.28 2.97
CA ALA A 113 -9.77 10.52 1.65
C ALA A 113 -10.82 11.08 0.69
N LEU A 114 -10.38 11.95 -0.22
CA LEU A 114 -11.24 12.49 -1.27
C LEU A 114 -11.63 11.36 -2.22
N THR A 115 -12.93 11.16 -2.38
CA THR A 115 -13.52 10.24 -3.36
C THR A 115 -14.80 10.84 -3.91
N GLU A 116 -15.00 10.68 -5.21
CA GLU A 116 -16.25 11.07 -5.87
C GLU A 116 -17.32 9.97 -5.77
N ILE A 117 -16.93 8.76 -5.31
CA ILE A 117 -17.84 7.63 -5.14
C ILE A 117 -18.64 7.83 -3.85
N ARG A 118 -19.95 7.54 -3.93
CA ARG A 118 -20.87 7.63 -2.78
C ARG A 118 -20.33 6.80 -1.61
N GLN A 119 -20.23 7.42 -0.44
CA GLN A 119 -19.87 6.74 0.81
C GLN A 119 -21.12 6.34 1.61
N SER A 120 -21.10 5.18 2.27
CA SER A 120 -22.18 4.70 3.14
C SER A 120 -21.65 3.69 4.15
N GLU A 121 -22.32 3.52 5.30
CA GLU A 121 -22.04 2.37 6.20
C GLU A 121 -22.53 1.05 5.59
N ASP A 122 -23.50 1.10 4.67
CA ASP A 122 -23.95 -0.04 3.86
C ASP A 122 -22.99 -0.26 2.68
N CYS A 123 -21.71 -0.51 2.99
CA CYS A 123 -20.62 -0.57 2.00
C CYS A 123 -20.08 -1.98 1.73
N LEU A 124 -20.59 -3.02 2.39
CA LEU A 124 -20.09 -4.39 2.27
C LEU A 124 -20.60 -5.06 0.98
N ASN A 125 -20.03 -4.61 -0.14
CA ASN A 125 -20.32 -5.10 -1.48
C ASN A 125 -19.04 -5.52 -2.22
N LEU A 126 -19.22 -6.35 -3.25
CA LEU A 126 -18.18 -6.86 -4.13
C LEU A 126 -18.54 -6.71 -5.61
N ASN A 127 -17.52 -6.87 -6.44
CA ASN A 127 -17.60 -6.77 -7.89
C ASN A 127 -16.92 -8.00 -8.50
N ILE A 128 -17.48 -8.51 -9.59
CA ILE A 128 -17.03 -9.72 -10.29
C ILE A 128 -16.87 -9.38 -11.77
N TRP A 129 -15.73 -9.74 -12.35
CA TRP A 129 -15.49 -9.75 -13.79
C TRP A 129 -15.22 -11.18 -14.24
N ARG A 130 -15.91 -11.63 -15.30
CA ARG A 130 -15.75 -12.97 -15.86
C ARG A 130 -15.73 -12.95 -17.39
N PRO A 131 -15.18 -13.99 -18.03
CA PRO A 131 -15.25 -14.17 -19.47
C PRO A 131 -16.70 -14.17 -19.99
N ASN A 132 -16.91 -13.66 -21.20
CA ASN A 132 -18.20 -13.73 -21.87
C ASN A 132 -18.41 -15.11 -22.50
N ASN A 133 -19.66 -15.58 -22.59
CA ASN A 133 -20.03 -16.89 -23.15
C ASN A 133 -19.35 -18.07 -22.44
N LEU A 134 -19.33 -18.07 -21.11
CA LEU A 134 -18.86 -19.22 -20.35
C LEU A 134 -19.57 -20.50 -20.81
N ILE A 135 -18.79 -21.54 -21.08
CA ILE A 135 -19.32 -22.86 -21.43
C ILE A 135 -19.89 -23.47 -20.15
N ALA A 136 -21.05 -24.14 -20.21
CA ALA A 136 -21.79 -24.61 -19.04
C ALA A 136 -21.00 -25.48 -18.05
N ASP A 137 -19.96 -26.20 -18.50
CA ASP A 137 -19.12 -27.07 -17.66
C ASP A 137 -17.75 -26.44 -17.32
N GLN A 138 -17.52 -25.18 -17.69
CA GLN A 138 -16.25 -24.52 -17.46
C GLN A 138 -16.16 -24.01 -16.01
N VAL A 139 -15.14 -24.49 -15.28
CA VAL A 139 -14.85 -24.05 -13.92
C VAL A 139 -13.51 -23.32 -13.91
N LEU A 140 -13.53 -22.05 -13.52
CA LEU A 140 -12.41 -21.13 -13.69
C LEU A 140 -11.67 -20.84 -12.37
N PRO A 141 -10.34 -20.64 -12.38
CA PRO A 141 -9.65 -20.09 -11.21
C PRO A 141 -10.19 -18.70 -10.87
N VAL A 142 -10.16 -18.36 -9.59
CA VAL A 142 -10.72 -17.12 -9.05
C VAL A 142 -9.61 -16.31 -8.40
N TYR A 143 -9.47 -15.05 -8.79
CA TYR A 143 -8.56 -14.10 -8.18
C TYR A 143 -9.35 -13.08 -7.37
N VAL A 144 -9.14 -13.04 -6.07
CA VAL A 144 -9.84 -12.10 -5.16
C VAL A 144 -8.84 -11.06 -4.70
N PHE A 145 -9.12 -9.77 -4.96
CA PHE A 145 -8.23 -8.67 -4.61
C PHE A 145 -8.73 -7.88 -3.40
N ILE A 146 -7.87 -7.77 -2.38
CA ILE A 146 -8.04 -6.91 -1.21
C ILE A 146 -7.31 -5.58 -1.47
N HIS A 147 -8.07 -4.48 -1.52
CA HIS A 147 -7.48 -3.16 -1.72
C HIS A 147 -6.60 -2.72 -0.54
N GLY A 148 -5.63 -1.86 -0.84
CA GLY A 148 -4.75 -1.23 0.15
C GLY A 148 -5.38 0.01 0.80
N GLY A 149 -4.51 0.93 1.24
CA GLY A 149 -4.92 2.24 1.79
C GLY A 149 -4.81 2.37 3.32
N ASN A 150 -3.81 1.72 3.93
CA ASN A 150 -3.45 1.85 5.36
C ASN A 150 -4.60 1.54 6.34
N PHE A 151 -5.59 0.75 5.91
CA PHE A 151 -6.86 0.55 6.63
C PHE A 151 -7.65 1.85 6.88
N GLU A 152 -7.33 2.93 6.18
CA GLU A 152 -7.90 4.28 6.37
C GLU A 152 -8.76 4.72 5.18
N TYR A 153 -8.36 4.33 3.97
CA TYR A 153 -9.01 4.65 2.70
C TYR A 153 -8.88 3.48 1.71
N GLY A 154 -9.47 3.64 0.53
CA GLY A 154 -9.48 2.65 -0.56
C GLY A 154 -10.85 2.04 -0.81
N SER A 155 -10.99 1.32 -1.92
CA SER A 155 -12.22 0.60 -2.26
C SER A 155 -11.97 -0.45 -3.34
N GLY A 156 -12.76 -1.54 -3.32
CA GLY A 156 -12.84 -2.49 -4.42
C GLY A 156 -13.37 -1.90 -5.74
N SER A 157 -13.90 -0.67 -5.72
CA SER A 157 -14.41 0.04 -6.90
C SER A 157 -13.39 0.99 -7.56
N GLU A 158 -12.15 1.07 -7.06
CA GLU A 158 -11.16 1.99 -7.62
C GLU A 158 -10.77 1.59 -9.07
N PRO A 159 -10.81 2.52 -10.05
CA PRO A 159 -10.66 2.18 -11.48
C PRO A 159 -9.40 1.42 -11.87
N HIS A 160 -8.28 1.69 -11.21
CA HIS A 160 -6.99 1.06 -11.48
C HIS A 160 -6.90 -0.43 -11.14
N ILE A 161 -7.84 -0.99 -10.36
CA ILE A 161 -7.86 -2.40 -9.95
C ILE A 161 -9.04 -3.18 -10.52
N HIS A 162 -9.81 -2.61 -11.47
CA HIS A 162 -10.91 -3.35 -12.10
C HIS A 162 -10.34 -4.53 -12.90
N GLY A 163 -11.01 -5.69 -12.80
CA GLY A 163 -10.57 -6.92 -13.45
C GLY A 163 -10.83 -6.99 -14.96
N ASP A 164 -11.43 -5.96 -15.56
CA ASP A 164 -11.89 -5.95 -16.95
C ASP A 164 -10.79 -6.25 -17.99
N ASN A 165 -9.64 -5.56 -17.92
CA ASN A 165 -8.54 -5.72 -18.87
C ASN A 165 -7.85 -7.09 -18.72
N VAL A 166 -7.61 -7.53 -17.49
CA VAL A 166 -6.90 -8.79 -17.23
C VAL A 166 -7.77 -10.02 -17.51
N VAL A 167 -9.07 -9.98 -17.20
CA VAL A 167 -10.01 -11.04 -17.57
C VAL A 167 -10.15 -11.13 -19.09
N ALA A 168 -10.22 -9.99 -19.78
CA ALA A 168 -10.26 -9.96 -21.24
C ALA A 168 -8.97 -10.52 -21.88
N GLN A 169 -7.82 -10.20 -21.30
CA GLN A 169 -6.53 -10.74 -21.73
C GLN A 169 -6.47 -12.27 -21.51
N GLY A 170 -6.82 -12.75 -20.33
CA GLY A 170 -6.89 -14.19 -20.04
C GLY A 170 -7.84 -14.94 -20.98
N GLN A 171 -9.03 -14.39 -21.25
CA GLN A 171 -9.98 -14.96 -22.22
C GLN A 171 -9.37 -15.03 -23.63
N LEU A 172 -8.68 -13.97 -24.07
CA LEU A 172 -8.07 -13.89 -25.39
C LEU A 172 -6.92 -14.89 -25.57
N ASP A 173 -6.14 -15.09 -24.52
CA ASP A 173 -4.95 -15.96 -24.55
C ASP A 173 -5.28 -17.44 -24.28
N GLY A 174 -6.55 -17.76 -23.99
CA GLY A 174 -6.98 -19.13 -23.68
C GLY A 174 -6.74 -19.56 -22.23
N ASN A 175 -6.44 -18.61 -21.33
CA ASN A 175 -6.29 -18.79 -19.89
C ASN A 175 -7.35 -17.97 -19.11
N PRO A 176 -8.65 -18.29 -19.28
CA PRO A 176 -9.72 -17.53 -18.62
C PRO A 176 -9.71 -17.71 -17.10
N PHE A 177 -10.09 -16.66 -16.37
CA PHE A 177 -10.25 -16.65 -14.92
C PHE A 177 -11.35 -15.66 -14.50
N ILE A 178 -11.79 -15.72 -13.24
CA ILE A 178 -12.72 -14.75 -12.64
C ILE A 178 -11.93 -13.82 -11.72
N ALA A 179 -12.18 -12.51 -11.81
CA ALA A 179 -11.63 -11.52 -10.91
C ALA A 179 -12.71 -10.99 -9.97
N VAL A 180 -12.39 -10.87 -8.68
CA VAL A 180 -13.28 -10.34 -7.64
C VAL A 180 -12.57 -9.21 -6.89
N THR A 181 -13.26 -8.10 -6.66
CA THR A 181 -12.82 -7.04 -5.73
C THR A 181 -13.93 -6.77 -4.73
N PHE A 182 -13.62 -6.31 -3.53
CA PHE A 182 -14.64 -6.03 -2.52
C PHE A 182 -14.24 -4.90 -1.58
N ASN A 183 -15.21 -4.34 -0.88
CA ASN A 183 -14.99 -3.34 0.17
C ASN A 183 -15.00 -4.00 1.56
N TYR A 184 -14.25 -3.44 2.51
CA TYR A 184 -14.32 -3.80 3.93
C TYR A 184 -14.33 -2.53 4.80
N ARG A 185 -14.85 -2.58 6.03
CA ARG A 185 -14.88 -1.39 6.90
C ARG A 185 -13.48 -0.88 7.20
N LEU A 186 -13.32 0.44 7.08
CA LEU A 186 -12.06 1.16 7.26
C LEU A 186 -12.09 2.03 8.52
N GLY A 187 -10.92 2.50 8.92
CA GLY A 187 -10.76 3.53 9.93
C GLY A 187 -11.33 3.11 11.28
N LEU A 188 -11.93 4.07 12.00
CA LEU A 188 -12.56 3.79 13.29
C LEU A 188 -13.71 2.78 13.15
N LEU A 189 -14.42 2.73 12.03
CA LEU A 189 -15.50 1.75 11.84
C LEU A 189 -14.98 0.31 11.68
N GLY A 190 -13.75 0.14 11.18
CA GLY A 190 -13.11 -1.15 10.97
C GLY A 190 -12.23 -1.65 12.11
N SER A 191 -11.58 -0.75 12.85
CA SER A 191 -10.46 -1.12 13.74
C SER A 191 -10.66 -0.79 15.23
N THR A 192 -11.80 -0.24 15.63
CA THR A 192 -12.04 0.20 17.02
C THR A 192 -12.00 -0.97 17.98
N TYR A 193 -11.34 -0.78 19.13
CA TYR A 193 -11.31 -1.77 20.18
C TYR A 193 -12.69 -1.98 20.81
N LYS A 194 -13.13 -3.23 20.83
CA LYS A 194 -14.33 -3.67 21.55
C LYS A 194 -13.90 -4.59 22.69
N LYS A 195 -14.27 -4.23 23.91
CA LYS A 195 -13.94 -4.99 25.11
C LYS A 195 -14.81 -6.24 25.19
N ILE A 196 -14.15 -7.40 25.26
CA ILE A 196 -14.80 -8.69 25.50
C ILE A 196 -15.08 -8.85 27.00
N THR A 197 -16.31 -9.29 27.34
CA THR A 197 -16.77 -9.55 28.70
C THR A 197 -17.51 -10.90 28.77
N ASP A 198 -17.88 -11.35 29.97
CA ASP A 198 -18.69 -12.56 30.13
C ASP A 198 -20.13 -12.39 29.56
N GLU A 199 -20.59 -11.14 29.41
CA GLU A 199 -21.93 -10.79 28.91
C GLU A 199 -21.95 -10.48 27.40
N ASP A 200 -20.85 -9.93 26.86
CA ASP A 200 -20.65 -9.67 25.43
C ASP A 200 -19.30 -10.25 24.99
N THR A 201 -19.35 -11.36 24.27
CA THR A 201 -18.16 -12.08 23.77
C THR A 201 -17.68 -11.56 22.40
N THR A 202 -18.17 -10.41 21.96
CA THR A 202 -17.87 -9.85 20.63
C THR A 202 -16.60 -9.01 20.63
N GLY A 203 -15.61 -9.41 19.83
CA GLY A 203 -14.38 -8.65 19.59
C GLY A 203 -14.51 -7.56 18.52
N GLY A 204 -13.46 -6.77 18.38
CA GLY A 204 -13.31 -5.75 17.33
C GLY A 204 -12.73 -6.33 16.03
N ASN A 205 -11.75 -5.63 15.44
CA ASN A 205 -11.15 -5.97 14.13
C ASN A 205 -12.19 -6.23 13.03
N PHE A 206 -13.26 -5.44 13.05
CA PHE A 206 -14.41 -5.57 12.15
C PHE A 206 -14.02 -5.60 10.67
N GLY A 207 -13.05 -4.79 10.25
CA GLY A 207 -12.57 -4.77 8.87
C GLY A 207 -11.97 -6.11 8.41
N ILE A 208 -11.22 -6.82 9.27
CA ILE A 208 -10.71 -8.17 8.94
C ILE A 208 -11.84 -9.20 8.95
N GLY A 209 -12.79 -9.05 9.88
CA GLY A 209 -14.01 -9.84 9.90
C GLY A 209 -14.80 -9.73 8.59
N ASP A 210 -14.94 -8.52 8.06
CA ASP A 210 -15.60 -8.26 6.78
C ASP A 210 -14.88 -8.93 5.61
N GLN A 211 -13.55 -8.86 5.55
CA GLN A 211 -12.77 -9.53 4.52
C GLN A 211 -12.95 -11.06 4.56
N LYS A 212 -12.97 -11.65 5.75
CA LYS A 212 -13.29 -13.07 5.92
C LYS A 212 -14.71 -13.39 5.42
N ARG A 213 -15.71 -12.55 5.72
CA ARG A 213 -17.08 -12.75 5.20
C ARG A 213 -17.18 -12.61 3.68
N ALA A 214 -16.38 -11.73 3.08
CA ALA A 214 -16.28 -11.65 1.61
C ALA A 214 -15.72 -12.96 1.02
N LEU A 215 -14.69 -13.54 1.64
CA LEU A 215 -14.10 -14.81 1.22
C LEU A 215 -15.05 -16.00 1.40
N GLU A 216 -15.80 -16.03 2.51
CA GLU A 216 -16.86 -17.01 2.75
C GLU A 216 -17.98 -16.89 1.70
N TRP A 217 -18.43 -15.67 1.41
CA TRP A 217 -19.41 -15.43 0.36
C TRP A 217 -18.89 -15.90 -1.02
N VAL A 218 -17.62 -15.62 -1.35
CA VAL A 218 -16.99 -16.09 -2.60
C VAL A 218 -16.99 -17.62 -2.63
N HIS A 219 -16.55 -18.28 -1.56
CA HIS A 219 -16.56 -19.74 -1.46
C HIS A 219 -17.97 -20.32 -1.72
N ASP A 220 -19.00 -19.72 -1.13
CA ASP A 220 -20.36 -20.24 -1.19
C ASP A 220 -21.08 -19.91 -2.52
N ASN A 221 -20.67 -18.86 -3.24
CA ASN A 221 -21.42 -18.36 -4.40
C ASN A 221 -20.66 -18.38 -5.73
N ILE A 222 -19.33 -18.37 -5.75
CA ILE A 222 -18.57 -18.12 -6.99
C ILE A 222 -18.75 -19.21 -8.05
N HIS A 223 -19.10 -20.43 -7.63
CA HIS A 223 -19.44 -21.53 -8.54
C HIS A 223 -20.66 -21.20 -9.43
N LYS A 224 -21.63 -20.42 -8.91
CA LYS A 224 -22.78 -19.93 -9.69
C LYS A 224 -22.36 -18.96 -10.81
N PHE A 225 -21.20 -18.31 -10.65
CA PHE A 225 -20.61 -17.42 -11.66
C PHE A 225 -19.65 -18.15 -12.61
N GLY A 226 -19.41 -19.46 -12.42
CA GLY A 226 -18.46 -20.27 -13.20
C GLY A 226 -17.06 -20.40 -12.59
N GLY A 227 -16.88 -20.01 -11.32
CA GLY A 227 -15.61 -20.09 -10.61
C GLY A 227 -15.42 -21.39 -9.82
N ASP A 228 -14.16 -21.76 -9.58
CA ASP A 228 -13.76 -22.88 -8.73
C ASP A 228 -13.46 -22.35 -7.32
N ALA A 229 -14.33 -22.63 -6.36
CA ALA A 229 -14.10 -22.27 -4.95
C ALA A 229 -12.87 -22.97 -4.33
N GLY A 230 -12.38 -24.04 -4.95
CA GLY A 230 -11.14 -24.73 -4.57
C GLY A 230 -9.88 -24.22 -5.28
N LYS A 231 -9.99 -23.19 -6.14
CA LYS A 231 -8.85 -22.53 -6.81
C LYS A 231 -8.94 -21.02 -6.68
N VAL A 232 -9.07 -20.54 -5.46
CA VAL A 232 -9.07 -19.13 -5.12
C VAL A 232 -7.64 -18.68 -4.80
N THR A 233 -7.16 -17.68 -5.55
CA THR A 233 -5.94 -16.94 -5.27
C THR A 233 -6.30 -15.61 -4.62
N LEU A 234 -5.87 -15.41 -3.38
CA LEU A 234 -6.06 -14.16 -2.66
C LEU A 234 -4.89 -13.22 -2.93
N MET A 235 -5.16 -12.03 -3.45
CA MET A 235 -4.16 -11.04 -3.81
C MET A 235 -4.45 -9.70 -3.14
N GLY A 236 -3.41 -8.92 -2.85
CA GLY A 236 -3.58 -7.64 -2.20
C GLY A 236 -2.31 -6.81 -2.20
N GLN A 237 -2.50 -5.49 -2.05
CA GLN A 237 -1.41 -4.51 -2.03
C GLN A 237 -1.42 -3.74 -0.71
N GLY A 238 -0.25 -3.55 -0.11
CA GLY A 238 -0.13 -2.73 1.10
C GLY A 238 -0.95 -3.28 2.26
N ALA A 239 -1.93 -2.49 2.76
CA ALA A 239 -2.87 -2.95 3.78
C ALA A 239 -3.69 -4.20 3.37
N GLY A 240 -3.92 -4.40 2.07
CA GLY A 240 -4.49 -5.64 1.56
C GLY A 240 -3.54 -6.82 1.72
N ALA A 241 -2.26 -6.64 1.40
CA ALA A 241 -1.21 -7.65 1.59
C ALA A 241 -0.98 -7.97 3.08
N MET A 242 -0.99 -6.94 3.93
CA MET A 242 -0.99 -7.07 5.39
C MET A 242 -2.17 -7.92 5.88
N SER A 243 -3.36 -7.70 5.31
CA SER A 243 -4.54 -8.48 5.66
C SER A 243 -4.40 -9.95 5.26
N ILE A 244 -3.79 -10.24 4.10
CA ILE A 244 -3.48 -11.62 3.69
C ILE A 244 -2.54 -12.29 4.71
N GLY A 245 -1.51 -11.57 5.17
CA GLY A 245 -0.62 -12.08 6.23
C GLY A 245 -1.36 -12.40 7.54
N ILE A 246 -2.42 -11.66 7.86
CA ILE A 246 -3.31 -11.94 9.00
C ILE A 246 -4.20 -13.16 8.74
N LEU A 247 -4.79 -13.26 7.54
CA LEU A 247 -5.72 -14.32 7.15
C LEU A 247 -5.01 -15.66 6.90
N GLN A 248 -3.70 -15.66 6.69
CA GLN A 248 -2.88 -16.87 6.58
C GLN A 248 -2.57 -17.54 7.93
N GLN A 249 -2.86 -16.92 9.07
CA GLN A 249 -2.45 -17.47 10.37
C GLN A 249 -3.30 -18.70 10.76
N ASP A 250 -2.63 -19.85 10.93
CA ASP A 250 -3.22 -21.11 11.44
C ASP A 250 -3.66 -21.05 12.91
N SER A 251 -3.35 -19.95 13.60
CA SER A 251 -3.69 -19.80 15.02
C SER A 251 -5.13 -19.34 15.27
N SER A 252 -5.90 -18.91 14.26
CA SER A 252 -7.29 -18.49 14.44
C SER A 252 -8.21 -19.70 14.65
N GLU A 253 -9.16 -19.60 15.59
CA GLU A 253 -10.19 -20.64 15.82
C GLU A 253 -11.11 -20.85 14.59
N ASP A 254 -11.04 -19.94 13.61
CA ASP A 254 -11.65 -20.05 12.29
C ASP A 254 -10.57 -19.79 11.24
N PHE A 255 -9.82 -20.85 10.92
CA PHE A 255 -8.74 -20.83 9.94
C PHE A 255 -9.28 -20.48 8.55
N VAL A 256 -8.77 -19.39 7.97
CA VAL A 256 -9.28 -18.81 6.71
C VAL A 256 -8.53 -19.38 5.50
N ALA A 257 -7.20 -19.46 5.59
CA ALA A 257 -6.38 -20.09 4.56
C ALA A 257 -6.73 -21.57 4.40
N GLU A 258 -6.47 -22.10 3.20
CA GLU A 258 -6.87 -23.43 2.71
C GLU A 258 -8.39 -23.63 2.57
N LYS A 259 -9.18 -23.11 3.52
CA LYS A 259 -10.64 -23.15 3.53
C LYS A 259 -11.24 -22.24 2.45
N TYR A 260 -10.82 -20.97 2.41
CA TYR A 260 -11.40 -19.98 1.50
C TYR A 260 -10.45 -19.50 0.40
N PHE A 261 -9.15 -19.78 0.52
CA PHE A 261 -8.17 -19.53 -0.54
C PHE A 261 -7.01 -20.51 -0.49
N GLN A 262 -6.48 -20.85 -1.66
CA GLN A 262 -5.47 -21.89 -1.84
C GLN A 262 -4.09 -21.34 -2.25
N ARG A 263 -4.03 -20.06 -2.63
CA ARG A 263 -2.78 -19.36 -2.97
C ARG A 263 -2.86 -17.89 -2.57
N ALA A 264 -1.71 -17.27 -2.35
CA ALA A 264 -1.62 -15.87 -1.94
C ALA A 264 -0.62 -15.06 -2.79
N ILE A 265 -0.95 -13.79 -3.07
CA ILE A 265 -0.03 -12.81 -3.67
C ILE A 265 -0.03 -11.56 -2.80
N MET A 266 1.12 -11.25 -2.20
CA MET A 266 1.30 -10.14 -1.27
C MET A 266 2.24 -9.09 -1.88
N GLN A 267 1.66 -7.98 -2.32
CA GLN A 267 2.39 -6.91 -2.97
C GLN A 267 2.70 -5.78 -1.98
N SER A 268 3.99 -5.49 -1.78
CA SER A 268 4.46 -4.47 -0.85
C SER A 268 3.90 -4.67 0.57
N ASN A 269 4.03 -5.89 1.12
CA ASN A 269 3.63 -6.15 2.51
C ASN A 269 4.71 -5.63 3.47
N PRO A 270 4.43 -4.63 4.32
CA PRO A 270 5.36 -4.12 5.31
C PRO A 270 5.46 -5.09 6.50
N TYR A 271 6.02 -6.28 6.33
CA TYR A 271 6.14 -7.28 7.40
C TYR A 271 6.94 -6.79 8.62
N GLY A 272 7.80 -5.78 8.46
CA GLY A 272 8.47 -5.12 9.59
C GLY A 272 7.55 -4.19 10.41
N PHE A 273 6.30 -3.99 9.98
CA PHE A 273 5.31 -3.25 10.76
C PHE A 273 4.77 -4.11 11.90
N GLU A 274 4.82 -3.55 13.11
CA GLU A 274 4.28 -4.18 14.30
C GLU A 274 2.85 -3.71 14.58
N TYR A 275 1.94 -4.68 14.73
CA TYR A 275 0.56 -4.40 15.07
C TYR A 275 0.44 -4.10 16.56
N LYS A 276 -0.38 -3.11 16.89
CA LYS A 276 -0.65 -2.71 18.27
C LYS A 276 -1.30 -3.85 19.07
N SER A 277 -0.97 -3.91 20.35
CA SER A 277 -1.66 -4.75 21.33
C SER A 277 -3.10 -4.26 21.60
N SER A 278 -3.93 -5.15 22.16
CA SER A 278 -5.29 -4.80 22.61
C SER A 278 -5.34 -3.65 23.63
N SER A 279 -4.35 -3.53 24.52
CA SER A 279 -4.26 -2.41 25.47
C SER A 279 -3.99 -1.08 24.77
N ASN A 280 -3.10 -1.08 23.77
CA ASN A 280 -2.80 0.11 22.98
C ASN A 280 -4.00 0.49 22.09
N ALA A 281 -4.72 -0.50 21.56
CA ALA A 281 -5.98 -0.25 20.84
C ALA A 281 -7.06 0.35 21.76
N GLU A 282 -7.18 -0.15 22.99
CA GLU A 282 -8.11 0.36 24.01
C GLU A 282 -7.82 1.82 24.39
N SER A 283 -6.55 2.22 24.48
CA SER A 283 -6.18 3.60 24.79
C SER A 283 -6.48 4.58 23.64
N LEU A 284 -6.38 4.14 22.39
CA LEU A 284 -6.66 4.96 21.20
C LEU A 284 -8.16 5.25 21.03
N ALA A 285 -8.98 4.20 20.94
CA ALA A 285 -10.42 4.33 20.69
C ALA A 285 -11.18 3.09 21.14
N THR A 286 -12.34 3.29 21.79
CA THR A 286 -13.21 2.19 22.22
C THR A 286 -14.63 2.33 21.67
N VAL A 287 -15.29 1.20 21.41
CA VAL A 287 -16.68 1.18 20.95
C VAL A 287 -17.60 1.89 21.94
N ASP A 288 -17.40 1.71 23.25
CA ASP A 288 -18.24 2.33 24.28
C ASP A 288 -18.25 3.86 24.24
N LYS A 289 -17.13 4.48 23.81
CA LYS A 289 -17.04 5.93 23.66
C LYS A 289 -17.65 6.44 22.36
N MET A 290 -17.89 5.57 21.39
CA MET A 290 -18.26 5.95 20.02
C MET A 290 -19.62 5.42 19.54
N LYS A 291 -20.21 4.44 20.23
CA LYS A 291 -21.47 3.80 19.82
C LYS A 291 -22.64 4.78 19.61
N ASP A 292 -22.67 5.87 20.39
CA ASP A 292 -23.72 6.89 20.32
C ASP A 292 -23.33 8.10 19.44
N MET A 293 -22.13 8.12 18.85
CA MET A 293 -21.69 9.20 17.96
C MET A 293 -22.35 9.06 16.59
N SER A 294 -22.67 10.17 15.95
CA SER A 294 -23.05 10.20 14.54
C SER A 294 -21.87 9.82 13.63
N LEU A 295 -22.16 9.35 12.41
CA LEU A 295 -21.11 9.05 11.43
C LEU A 295 -20.19 10.26 11.20
N LYS A 296 -20.76 11.47 11.14
CA LYS A 296 -19.98 12.71 10.97
C LYS A 296 -18.97 12.91 12.10
N GLU A 297 -19.38 12.73 13.35
CA GLU A 297 -18.48 12.90 14.51
C GLU A 297 -17.36 11.84 14.51
N ILE A 298 -17.66 10.61 14.09
CA ILE A 298 -16.65 9.55 13.92
C ILE A 298 -15.65 9.94 12.82
N MET A 299 -16.14 10.43 11.67
CA MET A 299 -15.30 10.87 10.56
C MET A 299 -14.44 12.09 10.92
N ASP A 300 -14.98 13.04 11.69
CA ASP A 300 -14.23 14.21 12.18
C ASP A 300 -13.12 13.78 13.16
N ARG A 301 -13.39 12.80 14.04
CA ARG A 301 -12.37 12.20 14.92
C ARG A 301 -11.28 11.49 14.12
N GLN A 302 -11.67 10.68 13.13
CA GLN A 302 -10.74 10.01 12.23
C GLN A 302 -9.88 11.00 11.47
N LYS A 303 -10.46 12.08 10.92
CA LYS A 303 -9.71 13.13 10.23
C LYS A 303 -8.63 13.73 11.12
N ASN A 304 -8.93 13.98 12.39
CA ASN A 304 -7.95 14.50 13.34
C ASN A 304 -6.81 13.50 13.61
N MET A 305 -7.13 12.23 13.85
CA MET A 305 -6.12 11.16 14.05
C MET A 305 -5.28 10.91 12.79
N SER A 306 -5.84 11.18 11.60
CA SER A 306 -5.19 10.94 10.32
C SER A 306 -4.22 12.05 9.92
N LYS A 307 -4.26 13.21 10.60
CA LYS A 307 -3.36 14.33 10.32
C LYS A 307 -1.91 13.89 10.49
N ALA A 308 -1.08 14.23 9.50
CA ALA A 308 0.36 14.03 9.54
C ALA A 308 0.94 14.42 10.91
N THR A 309 0.64 15.65 11.37
CA THR A 309 1.12 16.20 12.64
C THR A 309 0.68 15.38 13.85
N SER A 310 -0.54 14.84 13.85
CA SER A 310 -1.03 14.02 14.96
C SER A 310 -0.33 12.68 15.00
N LYS A 311 -0.15 12.02 13.85
CA LYS A 311 0.65 10.78 13.75
C LYS A 311 2.09 10.98 14.23
N VAL A 312 2.71 12.11 13.90
CA VAL A 312 4.05 12.47 14.39
C VAL A 312 4.07 12.63 15.91
N VAL A 313 3.16 13.46 16.46
CA VAL A 313 3.13 13.74 17.89
C VAL A 313 2.89 12.46 18.69
N ASP A 314 1.93 11.63 18.28
CA ASP A 314 1.64 10.35 18.93
C ASP A 314 2.85 9.41 18.90
N TRP A 315 3.54 9.34 17.76
CA TRP A 315 4.77 8.57 17.62
C TRP A 315 5.88 9.06 18.55
N VAL A 316 6.22 10.35 18.54
CA VAL A 316 7.26 10.91 19.43
C VAL A 316 6.92 10.69 20.90
N LEU A 317 5.66 10.92 21.30
CA LEU A 317 5.22 10.67 22.67
C LEU A 317 5.34 9.20 23.07
N SER A 318 5.03 8.28 22.15
CA SER A 318 5.20 6.85 22.39
C SER A 318 6.67 6.44 22.51
N SER A 319 7.58 7.07 21.75
CA SER A 319 9.02 6.83 21.86
C SER A 319 9.61 7.44 23.15
N ALA A 320 9.19 8.64 23.54
CA ALA A 320 9.71 9.35 24.72
C ALA A 320 9.35 8.68 26.06
N GLY A 321 8.24 7.93 26.11
CA GLY A 321 7.79 7.23 27.32
C GLY A 321 8.53 5.93 27.67
N THR A 322 9.58 5.55 26.93
CA THR A 322 10.13 4.18 26.98
C THR A 322 11.60 4.12 27.44
N ALA A 323 11.80 3.93 28.75
CA ALA A 323 13.08 3.55 29.35
C ALA A 323 13.08 2.09 29.87
N ILE A 324 12.23 1.22 29.30
CA ILE A 324 11.99 -0.17 29.74
C ILE A 324 12.16 -1.10 28.52
N PRO A 325 12.77 -2.30 28.65
CA PRO A 325 12.90 -3.23 27.53
C PRO A 325 11.55 -3.52 26.89
N PHE A 326 11.44 -3.26 25.59
CA PHE A 326 10.24 -3.52 24.80
C PHE A 326 9.82 -4.98 24.93
N SER A 327 8.53 -5.21 25.15
CA SER A 327 7.90 -6.43 24.64
C SER A 327 7.68 -6.23 23.13
N SER A 328 7.74 -7.30 22.33
CA SER A 328 7.64 -7.25 20.85
C SER A 328 6.27 -6.79 20.30
N ASN A 329 5.39 -6.24 21.14
CA ASN A 329 4.02 -5.81 20.80
C ASN A 329 3.71 -4.35 21.24
N GLU A 330 4.73 -3.60 21.65
CA GLU A 330 4.62 -2.24 22.21
C GLU A 330 5.55 -1.23 21.53
N THR A 331 6.00 -1.47 20.30
CA THR A 331 6.88 -0.50 19.64
C THR A 331 6.13 0.77 19.18
N PRO A 332 6.82 1.93 19.16
CA PRO A 332 6.28 3.19 18.65
C PRO A 332 5.74 3.10 17.22
N ILE A 333 6.27 2.19 16.39
CA ILE A 333 5.92 2.04 14.98
C ILE A 333 4.42 1.73 14.78
N SER A 334 3.80 1.08 15.75
CA SER A 334 2.37 0.74 15.73
C SER A 334 1.44 1.96 15.69
N SER A 335 1.93 3.14 16.10
CA SER A 335 1.20 4.42 16.05
C SER A 335 1.08 5.00 14.64
N LEU A 336 1.91 4.55 13.69
CA LEU A 336 1.97 5.11 12.33
C LEU A 336 0.77 4.71 11.46
N MET A 337 0.16 3.56 11.76
CA MET A 337 -1.10 3.12 11.18
C MET A 337 -2.14 2.96 12.30
N PRO A 338 -2.73 4.07 12.80
CA PRO A 338 -3.63 4.04 13.95
C PRO A 338 -4.86 3.16 13.71
N PHE A 339 -5.26 2.99 12.45
CA PHE A 339 -6.41 2.16 12.05
C PHE A 339 -6.05 0.74 11.60
N ALA A 340 -4.79 0.32 11.72
CA ALA A 340 -4.44 -1.09 11.53
C ALA A 340 -5.22 -1.98 12.53
N PRO A 341 -5.42 -3.27 12.23
CA PRO A 341 -5.92 -4.25 13.20
C PRO A 341 -5.06 -4.28 14.48
N TYR A 342 -5.59 -4.86 15.54
CA TYR A 342 -4.87 -5.05 16.80
C TYR A 342 -4.81 -6.52 17.22
N ILE A 343 -3.74 -6.86 17.93
CA ILE A 343 -3.55 -8.19 18.52
C ILE A 343 -4.43 -8.33 19.76
N ASP A 344 -5.27 -9.36 19.77
CA ASP A 344 -6.16 -9.71 20.86
C ASP A 344 -5.80 -11.08 21.43
N TYR A 345 -4.90 -11.09 22.42
CA TYR A 345 -4.29 -12.31 22.98
C TYR A 345 -5.22 -13.11 23.92
N ARG A 346 -6.52 -12.82 24.02
CA ARG A 346 -7.33 -13.35 25.13
C ARG A 346 -7.99 -14.70 24.82
N SER A 347 -7.31 -15.78 25.21
CA SER A 347 -7.83 -17.16 25.24
C SER A 347 -8.81 -17.50 26.39
N LYS A 348 -9.13 -16.55 27.29
CA LYS A 348 -9.88 -16.86 28.53
C LYS A 348 -11.32 -17.38 28.30
N LEU A 349 -11.91 -17.15 27.12
CA LEU A 349 -13.29 -17.56 26.81
C LEU A 349 -13.40 -18.70 25.78
N GLY A 350 -12.30 -19.18 25.20
CA GLY A 350 -12.27 -20.19 24.13
C GLY A 350 -13.19 -19.86 22.94
N ASP A 351 -13.72 -20.90 22.28
CA ASP A 351 -14.59 -20.90 21.08
C ASP A 351 -15.88 -20.06 21.13
N LYS A 352 -16.14 -19.32 22.22
CA LYS A 352 -17.35 -18.51 22.41
C LYS A 352 -17.23 -17.08 21.90
N GLN A 353 -16.07 -16.68 21.37
CA GLN A 353 -15.83 -15.32 20.93
C GLN A 353 -16.35 -15.10 19.50
N LYS A 354 -17.11 -14.02 19.29
CA LYS A 354 -17.56 -13.59 17.97
C LYS A 354 -16.63 -12.52 17.43
N GLY A 355 -16.26 -12.62 16.15
CA GLY A 355 -15.40 -11.64 15.48
C GLY A 355 -14.11 -12.27 14.95
N TYR A 356 -13.13 -11.43 14.59
CA TYR A 356 -11.81 -11.87 14.16
C TYR A 356 -10.76 -11.51 15.20
N HIS A 357 -9.96 -12.50 15.63
CA HIS A 357 -8.99 -12.34 16.71
C HIS A 357 -7.59 -12.68 16.20
N LEU A 358 -6.77 -11.64 16.07
CA LEU A 358 -5.36 -11.74 15.72
C LEU A 358 -4.57 -12.13 16.98
N LYS A 359 -3.92 -13.31 17.00
CA LYS A 359 -3.25 -13.82 18.21
C LYS A 359 -1.77 -13.46 18.31
N SER A 360 -1.12 -13.24 17.17
CA SER A 360 0.33 -12.97 17.06
C SER A 360 0.62 -12.01 15.92
N GLN A 361 1.83 -11.43 15.92
CA GLN A 361 2.32 -10.66 14.78
C GLN A 361 2.34 -11.57 13.53
N PRO A 362 1.87 -11.12 12.36
CA PRO A 362 1.95 -11.89 11.12
C PRO A 362 3.37 -12.30 10.73
N PHE A 363 4.38 -11.52 11.13
CA PHE A 363 5.78 -11.86 10.92
C PHE A 363 6.18 -13.17 11.63
N ASP A 364 5.70 -13.38 12.86
CA ASP A 364 6.06 -14.54 13.71
C ASP A 364 5.35 -15.84 13.36
N THR A 365 4.45 -15.81 12.37
CA THR A 365 3.68 -17.00 11.95
C THR A 365 4.32 -17.65 10.72
N GLU A 366 3.86 -18.83 10.33
CA GLU A 366 4.30 -19.46 9.09
C GLU A 366 3.42 -19.01 7.91
N LEU A 367 3.89 -19.19 6.67
CA LEU A 367 3.01 -19.18 5.51
C LEU A 367 2.26 -20.50 5.47
N THR A 368 0.99 -20.47 5.07
CA THR A 368 0.12 -21.65 5.07
C THR A 368 -0.27 -22.13 3.68
N VAL A 369 -0.25 -21.23 2.69
CA VAL A 369 -0.52 -21.56 1.29
C VAL A 369 0.65 -21.12 0.40
N PRO A 370 0.80 -21.70 -0.81
CA PRO A 370 1.73 -21.19 -1.81
C PRO A 370 1.59 -19.67 -1.97
N THR A 371 2.70 -18.96 -1.79
CA THR A 371 2.68 -17.50 -1.61
C THR A 371 3.73 -16.83 -2.49
N VAL A 372 3.30 -15.84 -3.25
CA VAL A 372 4.19 -14.90 -3.93
C VAL A 372 4.23 -13.62 -3.10
N ALA A 373 5.41 -13.21 -2.64
CA ALA A 373 5.58 -12.00 -1.85
C ALA A 373 6.65 -11.12 -2.50
N GLY A 374 6.40 -9.82 -2.58
CA GLY A 374 7.38 -8.91 -3.13
C GLY A 374 7.17 -7.47 -2.72
N PHE A 375 8.09 -6.63 -3.15
CA PHE A 375 8.16 -5.22 -2.80
C PHE A 375 8.68 -4.44 -4.01
N ASN A 376 8.44 -3.13 -4.01
CA ASN A 376 9.01 -2.23 -5.00
C ASN A 376 10.33 -1.66 -4.48
N ALA A 377 11.26 -1.35 -5.38
CA ALA A 377 12.60 -0.89 -5.01
C ALA A 377 12.64 0.44 -4.21
N ALA A 378 11.52 1.15 -4.10
CA ALA A 378 11.38 2.38 -3.32
C ALA A 378 10.07 2.41 -2.50
N ASP A 379 9.61 1.26 -1.97
CA ASP A 379 8.41 1.18 -1.12
C ASP A 379 8.52 2.05 0.15
N ASP A 380 9.74 2.20 0.67
CA ASP A 380 10.08 3.10 1.77
C ASP A 380 9.55 4.51 1.57
N ARG A 381 9.49 5.02 0.34
CA ARG A 381 9.10 6.42 0.07
C ARG A 381 7.63 6.70 0.36
N THR A 382 6.81 5.67 0.53
CA THR A 382 5.38 5.81 0.86
C THR A 382 5.08 5.68 2.35
N PHE A 383 5.87 4.88 3.07
CA PHE A 383 5.97 4.91 4.55
C PHE A 383 6.84 6.10 5.03
N GLY A 384 7.65 6.62 4.12
CA GLY A 384 8.60 7.72 4.25
C GLY A 384 7.97 9.08 4.49
N SER A 385 6.67 9.16 4.76
CA SER A 385 6.11 10.33 5.45
C SER A 385 6.83 10.64 6.78
N LEU A 386 7.64 9.71 7.31
CA LEU A 386 8.59 9.97 8.40
C LEU A 386 10.01 10.37 7.96
N ALA A 387 10.51 9.96 6.79
CA ALA A 387 11.68 10.63 6.19
C ALA A 387 11.33 12.08 5.83
N ASP A 388 10.06 12.34 5.52
CA ASP A 388 9.51 13.68 5.36
C ASP A 388 9.52 14.46 6.69
N ILE A 389 9.43 13.76 7.84
CA ILE A 389 9.64 14.35 9.17
C ILE A 389 11.11 14.68 9.38
N THR A 390 12.07 13.90 8.88
CA THR A 390 13.49 14.29 8.93
C THR A 390 13.79 15.57 8.17
N PHE A 391 13.04 15.90 7.11
CA PHE A 391 13.10 17.23 6.48
C PHE A 391 12.51 18.35 7.34
N LEU A 392 11.53 18.03 8.20
CA LEU A 392 10.96 18.97 9.14
C LEU A 392 11.81 19.14 10.40
N ILE A 393 12.64 18.17 10.78
CA ILE A 393 13.44 18.24 12.02
C ILE A 393 14.34 19.49 12.03
N PRO A 394 15.16 19.79 11.00
CA PRO A 394 15.94 21.04 10.97
C PRO A 394 15.05 22.29 11.02
N MET A 395 13.85 22.24 10.46
CA MET A 395 12.91 23.35 10.47
C MET A 395 12.20 23.54 11.82
N VAL A 396 11.83 22.45 12.48
CA VAL A 396 11.26 22.42 13.83
C VAL A 396 12.33 22.86 14.83
N VAL A 397 13.57 22.37 14.69
CA VAL A 397 14.72 22.81 15.47
C VAL A 397 15.02 24.29 15.22
N ASP A 398 15.03 24.77 13.98
CA ASP A 398 15.16 26.21 13.65
C ASP A 398 14.05 27.04 14.32
N LEU A 399 12.81 26.57 14.24
CA LEU A 399 11.67 27.25 14.89
C LEU A 399 11.78 27.24 16.41
N ILE A 400 12.22 26.14 17.03
CA ILE A 400 12.44 26.06 18.48
C ILE A 400 13.62 26.94 18.88
N MET A 401 14.77 26.89 18.19
CA MET A 401 15.93 27.73 18.49
C MET A 401 15.61 29.23 18.40
N ASN A 402 14.75 29.63 17.46
CA ASN A 402 14.39 31.03 17.28
C ASN A 402 13.32 31.53 18.27
N ASN A 403 12.48 30.64 18.82
CA ASN A 403 11.35 31.03 19.65
C ASN A 403 11.48 30.61 21.12
N ASP A 404 12.11 29.47 21.37
CA ASP A 404 12.28 28.87 22.70
C ASP A 404 13.51 27.93 22.77
N PRO A 405 14.73 28.49 22.65
CA PRO A 405 15.97 27.71 22.52
C PRO A 405 16.33 26.87 23.75
N GLU A 406 15.77 27.19 24.93
CA GLU A 406 16.02 26.45 26.17
C GLU A 406 15.43 25.03 26.14
N LEU A 407 14.42 24.78 25.29
CA LEU A 407 13.82 23.45 25.09
C LEU A 407 14.82 22.42 24.52
N LEU A 408 15.81 22.86 23.75
CA LEU A 408 16.80 21.96 23.11
C LEU A 408 18.11 21.86 23.90
N ALA A 409 18.26 22.61 24.99
CA ALA A 409 19.46 22.62 25.82
C ALA A 409 19.50 21.48 26.84
N GLN A 410 18.76 20.38 26.60
CA GLN A 410 18.69 19.25 27.53
C GLN A 410 19.89 18.31 27.30
N ASP A 411 20.50 17.85 28.40
CA ASP A 411 21.64 16.93 28.36
C ASP A 411 21.25 15.49 27.98
N ASP A 412 19.95 15.21 27.80
CA ASP A 412 19.41 13.88 27.53
C ASP A 412 18.48 13.87 26.32
N SER A 413 18.72 12.91 25.41
CA SER A 413 17.96 12.71 24.18
C SER A 413 16.46 12.43 24.39
N ALA A 414 16.09 11.76 25.49
CA ALA A 414 14.68 11.50 25.80
C ALA A 414 13.97 12.80 26.23
N GLN A 415 14.63 13.63 27.04
CA GLN A 415 14.11 14.94 27.45
C GLN A 415 14.02 15.92 26.28
N THR A 416 15.00 15.94 25.38
CA THR A 416 14.93 16.72 24.13
C THR A 416 13.76 16.27 23.26
N SER A 417 13.51 14.97 23.17
CA SER A 417 12.37 14.43 22.40
C SER A 417 11.02 14.80 23.03
N GLU A 418 10.90 14.72 24.36
CA GLU A 418 9.71 15.15 25.11
C GLU A 418 9.47 16.66 24.99
N ALA A 419 10.53 17.46 25.00
CA ALA A 419 10.47 18.91 24.80
C ALA A 419 9.96 19.26 23.39
N ILE A 420 10.48 18.60 22.35
CA ILE A 420 10.02 18.77 20.97
C ILE A 420 8.55 18.32 20.83
N ALA A 421 8.16 17.20 21.44
CA ALA A 421 6.77 16.73 21.44
C ALA A 421 5.83 17.73 22.13
N THR A 422 6.25 18.27 23.28
CA THR A 422 5.52 19.30 24.02
C THR A 422 5.35 20.55 23.17
N TRP A 423 6.41 20.99 22.49
CA TRP A 423 6.37 22.11 21.57
C TRP A 423 5.40 21.87 20.40
N LEU A 424 5.47 20.71 19.75
CA LEU A 424 4.59 20.31 18.64
C LEU A 424 3.13 20.06 19.05
N SER A 425 2.86 19.83 20.34
CA SER A 425 1.49 19.67 20.84
C SER A 425 0.72 21.00 20.91
N GLN A 426 1.42 22.14 20.87
CA GLN A 426 0.79 23.47 20.92
C GLN A 426 0.33 23.91 19.52
N GLU A 427 -0.93 24.30 19.40
CA GLU A 427 -1.57 24.65 18.12
C GLU A 427 -0.88 25.84 17.42
N GLU A 428 -0.34 26.79 18.19
CA GLU A 428 0.41 27.95 17.69
C GLU A 428 1.75 27.57 17.04
N ASN A 429 2.46 26.60 17.60
CA ASN A 429 3.74 26.11 17.07
C ASN A 429 3.55 25.29 15.80
N VAL A 430 2.47 24.50 15.74
CA VAL A 430 2.06 23.80 14.52
C VAL A 430 1.68 24.80 13.42
N ALA A 431 1.06 25.92 13.76
CA ALA A 431 0.76 26.98 12.80
C ALA A 431 2.03 27.65 12.25
N LEU A 432 3.06 27.88 13.09
CA LEU A 432 4.36 28.39 12.66
C LEU A 432 5.06 27.46 11.67
N LEU A 433 5.06 26.15 11.96
CA LEU A 433 5.62 25.13 11.08
C LEU A 433 4.91 25.12 9.71
N ARG A 434 3.57 25.17 9.70
CA ARG A 434 2.78 25.25 8.45
C ARG A 434 3.08 26.50 7.65
N ALA A 435 3.24 27.65 8.31
CA ALA A 435 3.56 28.91 7.64
C ALA A 435 4.95 28.87 7.00
N LYS A 436 5.96 28.32 7.68
CA LYS A 436 7.31 28.14 7.14
C LYS A 436 7.29 27.20 5.93
N LEU A 437 6.54 26.10 6.01
CA LEU A 437 6.38 25.13 4.90
C LEU A 437 5.73 25.74 3.66
N ALA A 438 4.75 26.63 3.83
CA ALA A 438 4.07 27.30 2.72
C ALA A 438 4.98 28.27 1.92
N THR A 439 6.18 28.57 2.43
CA THR A 439 7.14 29.47 1.77
C THR A 439 8.19 28.76 0.92
N ILE A 440 8.19 27.43 0.89
CA ILE A 440 9.17 26.63 0.15
C ILE A 440 8.68 26.43 -1.29
N ASP A 441 9.35 27.07 -2.26
CA ASP A 441 9.13 26.84 -3.70
C ASP A 441 9.92 25.60 -4.17
N ALA A 442 9.41 24.89 -5.19
CA ALA A 442 10.05 23.74 -5.84
C ALA A 442 11.44 24.09 -6.43
N ASN A 443 11.75 25.37 -6.63
CA ASN A 443 13.05 25.85 -7.09
C ASN A 443 14.05 26.20 -5.97
N ASP A 444 13.61 26.36 -4.71
CA ASP A 444 14.46 26.81 -3.59
C ASP A 444 15.24 25.67 -2.91
N VAL A 445 14.96 24.42 -3.27
CA VAL A 445 15.66 23.23 -2.76
C VAL A 445 17.15 23.17 -3.20
N ASN A 446 17.56 24.02 -4.14
CA ASN A 446 18.94 24.09 -4.65
C ASN A 446 19.84 25.15 -3.98
N THR A 447 19.34 25.88 -2.98
CA THR A 447 20.16 26.87 -2.26
C THR A 447 20.72 26.30 -0.96
N GLN A 448 22.04 26.13 -0.95
CA GLN A 448 22.85 25.63 0.16
C GLN A 448 22.59 26.45 1.44
N LEU A 449 21.95 25.82 2.43
CA LEU A 449 21.93 26.31 3.82
C LEU A 449 23.20 25.77 4.51
N ASP A 450 24.02 26.68 5.03
CA ASP A 450 25.20 26.34 5.85
C ASP A 450 24.70 26.11 7.28
N LEU A 451 24.61 24.84 7.70
CA LEU A 451 24.01 24.41 8.98
C LEU A 451 25.04 24.33 10.12
N GLY A 452 26.25 24.86 9.92
CA GLY A 452 27.41 24.65 10.80
C GLY A 452 27.24 25.07 12.28
N GLU A 453 26.35 26.00 12.61
CA GLU A 453 26.10 26.41 14.00
C GLU A 453 25.05 25.54 14.73
N ILE A 454 24.15 24.86 13.99
CA ILE A 454 23.06 24.04 14.54
C ILE A 454 23.56 22.63 14.91
N ILE A 455 24.58 22.14 14.21
CA ILE A 455 25.10 20.76 14.30
C ILE A 455 25.82 20.46 15.63
N ASN A 456 26.33 21.47 16.35
CA ASN A 456 27.07 21.25 17.59
C ASN A 456 26.19 20.95 18.83
N LEU A 457 24.86 20.95 18.67
CA LEU A 457 23.87 20.74 19.75
C LEU A 457 22.98 19.49 19.54
N LEU A 458 23.18 18.74 18.45
CA LEU A 458 22.43 17.54 18.10
C LEU A 458 23.36 16.31 18.06
N PRO A 459 22.84 15.07 18.15
CA PRO A 459 23.65 13.87 17.86
C PRO A 459 24.38 14.00 16.52
N GLU A 460 25.53 13.36 16.36
CA GLU A 460 26.50 13.66 15.28
C GLU A 460 25.91 13.57 13.86
N THR A 461 24.75 12.91 13.70
CA THR A 461 23.90 12.94 12.49
C THR A 461 22.40 12.81 12.82
N ALA A 462 21.52 13.35 11.98
CA ALA A 462 20.06 13.13 12.07
C ALA A 462 19.70 11.63 12.04
N TYR A 463 20.55 10.81 11.42
CA TYR A 463 20.46 9.35 11.37
C TYR A 463 20.45 8.66 12.75
N GLU A 464 21.25 9.13 13.72
CA GLU A 464 21.32 8.55 15.07
C GLU A 464 20.07 8.89 15.92
N ALA A 465 19.54 10.10 15.78
CA ALA A 465 18.28 10.48 16.42
C ALA A 465 17.10 9.66 15.87
N VAL A 466 17.08 9.43 14.56
CA VAL A 466 15.99 8.75 13.87
C VAL A 466 15.97 7.26 14.19
N THR A 467 17.13 6.58 14.20
CA THR A 467 17.21 5.18 14.62
C THR A 467 16.73 4.99 16.07
N THR A 468 17.09 5.90 16.97
CA THR A 468 16.63 5.90 18.36
C THR A 468 15.12 6.16 18.47
N LEU A 469 14.59 7.13 17.73
CA LEU A 469 13.17 7.50 17.77
C LEU A 469 12.26 6.43 17.12
N PHE A 470 12.71 5.77 16.06
CA PHE A 470 11.93 4.75 15.34
C PHE A 470 11.81 3.45 16.12
N TYR A 471 12.88 3.04 16.79
CA TYR A 471 12.98 1.72 17.40
C TYR A 471 13.03 1.76 18.93
N GLY A 472 13.10 2.95 19.54
CA GLY A 472 13.17 3.13 20.99
C GLY A 472 14.46 2.63 21.64
N LEU A 473 15.49 2.35 20.83
CA LEU A 473 16.69 1.64 21.26
C LEU A 473 17.72 2.63 21.84
N GLY A 474 17.50 3.05 23.09
CA GLY A 474 18.39 3.96 23.83
C GLY A 474 19.78 3.40 24.20
N ASN A 475 20.34 2.43 23.47
CA ASN A 475 21.68 1.89 23.75
C ASN A 475 22.49 1.69 22.47
N THR A 476 23.32 2.67 22.10
CA THR A 476 24.01 2.76 20.79
C THR A 476 25.03 1.64 20.55
N ASP A 477 25.69 1.12 21.59
CA ASP A 477 26.71 0.06 21.45
C ASP A 477 26.11 -1.35 21.28
N GLU A 478 25.08 -1.69 22.06
CA GLU A 478 24.32 -2.93 21.87
C GLU A 478 23.55 -2.91 20.55
N THR A 479 23.02 -1.76 20.13
CA THR A 479 22.28 -1.60 18.86
C THR A 479 23.19 -1.72 17.64
N LYS A 480 24.39 -1.12 17.66
CA LYS A 480 25.42 -1.35 16.63
C LYS A 480 25.78 -2.83 16.51
N THR A 481 25.82 -3.53 17.64
CA THR A 481 26.10 -4.97 17.71
C THR A 481 24.90 -5.84 17.27
N LEU A 482 23.67 -5.45 17.61
CA LEU A 482 22.43 -6.20 17.37
C LEU A 482 21.94 -6.09 15.92
N LEU A 483 22.08 -4.90 15.32
CA LEU A 483 21.71 -4.63 13.92
C LEU A 483 22.87 -4.83 12.94
N GLY A 484 24.12 -5.02 13.44
CA GLY A 484 25.28 -5.27 12.59
C GLY A 484 25.54 -4.18 11.55
N LEU A 485 25.19 -2.92 11.84
CA LEU A 485 25.28 -1.78 10.93
C LEU A 485 26.73 -1.26 10.76
N GLU A 486 27.74 -2.12 10.85
CA GLU A 486 29.16 -1.73 10.71
C GLU A 486 29.47 -1.14 9.33
N ASP A 487 28.66 -1.46 8.32
CA ASP A 487 28.75 -0.93 6.96
C ASP A 487 28.01 0.42 6.76
N TYR A 488 27.27 0.91 7.76
CA TYR A 488 26.46 2.13 7.67
C TYR A 488 27.02 3.25 8.57
N ALA A 489 28.09 3.90 8.09
CA ALA A 489 28.61 5.11 8.71
C ALA A 489 27.86 6.35 8.18
N ALA A 490 27.34 7.17 9.09
CA ALA A 490 26.61 8.36 8.72
C ALA A 490 27.54 9.41 8.08
N ASN A 491 27.10 10.04 6.99
CA ASN A 491 27.82 11.09 6.28
C ASN A 491 27.73 12.40 7.07
N SER A 492 28.76 13.24 6.96
CA SER A 492 28.74 14.58 7.58
C SER A 492 27.65 15.46 6.97
N GLU A 493 26.73 15.95 7.80
CA GLU A 493 25.62 16.83 7.39
C GLU A 493 26.00 18.32 7.37
N GLN A 494 27.30 18.66 7.50
CA GLN A 494 27.79 20.04 7.34
C GLN A 494 27.45 20.64 5.96
N GLN A 495 27.14 19.78 4.98
CA GLN A 495 26.66 20.15 3.66
C GLN A 495 25.39 19.37 3.33
N LEU A 496 24.48 20.00 2.59
CA LEU A 496 23.20 19.42 2.18
C LEU A 496 23.34 18.08 1.41
N SER A 497 24.46 17.86 0.71
CA SER A 497 24.76 16.59 0.05
C SER A 497 24.92 15.43 1.03
N GLY A 498 25.57 15.64 2.17
CA GLY A 498 25.71 14.61 3.20
C GLY A 498 24.36 14.26 3.85
N ALA A 499 23.48 15.25 4.00
CA ALA A 499 22.09 15.02 4.42
C ALA A 499 21.31 14.19 3.38
N PHE A 500 21.44 14.48 2.08
CA PHE A 500 20.81 13.66 1.02
C PHE A 500 21.38 12.24 0.95
N ASP A 501 22.68 12.04 1.21
CA ASP A 501 23.28 10.72 1.24
C ASP A 501 22.79 9.91 2.46
N ASN A 502 22.69 10.54 3.65
CA ASN A 502 22.10 9.94 4.84
C ASN A 502 20.62 9.60 4.62
N MET A 503 19.87 10.48 3.97
CA MET A 503 18.48 10.23 3.59
C MET A 503 18.33 9.02 2.67
N LYS A 504 19.21 8.89 1.66
CA LYS A 504 19.20 7.73 0.77
C LYS A 504 19.50 6.45 1.55
N GLN A 505 20.47 6.48 2.46
CA GLN A 505 20.79 5.34 3.33
C GLN A 505 19.62 5.00 4.27
N PHE A 506 18.97 6.01 4.86
CA PHE A 506 17.81 5.84 5.73
C PHE A 506 16.62 5.23 4.99
N ASN A 507 16.33 5.73 3.80
CA ASN A 507 15.29 5.22 2.91
C ASN A 507 15.56 3.75 2.56
N GLN A 508 16.80 3.42 2.19
CA GLN A 508 17.21 2.05 1.93
C GLN A 508 17.05 1.15 3.17
N MET A 509 17.55 1.59 4.34
CA MET A 509 17.40 0.88 5.60
C MET A 509 15.92 0.67 5.96
N THR A 510 15.08 1.68 5.78
CA THR A 510 13.64 1.59 6.02
C THR A 510 13.00 0.59 5.07
N ASN A 511 13.39 0.58 3.80
CA ASN A 511 12.92 -0.41 2.83
C ASN A 511 13.32 -1.83 3.25
N ASP A 512 14.57 -2.01 3.65
CA ASP A 512 15.14 -3.29 4.06
C ASP A 512 14.50 -3.79 5.36
N MET A 513 14.25 -2.91 6.33
CA MET A 513 13.66 -3.28 7.62
C MET A 513 12.15 -3.47 7.56
N MET A 514 11.43 -2.74 6.71
CA MET A 514 9.96 -2.83 6.63
C MET A 514 9.50 -3.87 5.62
N PHE A 515 10.23 -4.05 4.52
CA PHE A 515 9.82 -4.86 3.38
C PHE A 515 10.83 -5.95 3.05
N ALA A 516 11.98 -5.58 2.47
CA ALA A 516 12.83 -6.54 1.77
C ALA A 516 13.38 -7.62 2.72
N GLY A 517 13.91 -7.23 3.87
CA GLY A 517 14.44 -8.14 4.89
C GLY A 517 13.37 -9.04 5.50
N PRO A 518 12.27 -8.51 6.05
CA PRO A 518 11.20 -9.34 6.60
C PRO A 518 10.51 -10.25 5.57
N ILE A 519 10.27 -9.76 4.34
CA ILE A 519 9.73 -10.61 3.26
C ILE A 519 10.70 -11.75 2.96
N ARG A 520 11.99 -11.45 2.81
CA ARG A 520 13.05 -12.45 2.60
C ARG A 520 13.06 -13.50 3.71
N ALA A 521 13.00 -13.08 4.97
CA ALA A 521 12.94 -13.98 6.12
C ALA A 521 11.69 -14.88 6.08
N LYS A 522 10.53 -14.31 5.70
CA LYS A 522 9.26 -15.02 5.60
C LYS A 522 9.25 -16.05 4.47
N VAL A 523 9.79 -15.73 3.30
CA VAL A 523 9.88 -16.70 2.19
C VAL A 523 10.97 -17.75 2.45
N ALA A 524 12.04 -17.40 3.17
CA ALA A 524 13.08 -18.33 3.57
C ALA A 524 12.56 -19.37 4.58
N SER A 525 11.70 -18.98 5.53
CA SER A 525 11.11 -19.93 6.48
C SER A 525 10.12 -20.90 5.82
N ALA A 526 9.57 -20.55 4.65
CA ALA A 526 8.70 -21.43 3.88
C ALA A 526 9.40 -22.71 3.39
N GLU A 527 10.73 -22.70 3.24
CA GLU A 527 11.51 -23.92 2.96
C GLU A 527 11.37 -24.96 4.08
N GLU A 528 11.33 -24.50 5.34
CA GLU A 528 11.26 -25.36 6.53
C GLU A 528 9.87 -26.03 6.63
N THR A 529 8.83 -25.34 6.18
CA THR A 529 7.44 -25.82 6.17
C THR A 529 7.02 -26.46 4.84
N GLN A 530 7.93 -26.53 3.86
CA GLN A 530 7.70 -27.05 2.51
C GLN A 530 6.58 -26.32 1.73
N ILE A 531 6.30 -25.07 2.10
CA ILE A 531 5.37 -24.20 1.37
C ILE A 531 6.09 -23.54 0.20
N GLN A 532 5.48 -23.58 -0.97
CA GLN A 532 5.98 -22.88 -2.15
C GLN A 532 5.98 -21.37 -1.92
N ALA A 533 7.14 -20.74 -2.09
CA ALA A 533 7.28 -19.31 -1.92
C ALA A 533 8.08 -18.71 -3.08
N THR A 534 7.59 -17.61 -3.65
CA THR A 534 8.29 -16.85 -4.68
C THR A 534 8.51 -15.44 -4.17
N MET A 535 9.74 -14.93 -4.31
CA MET A 535 10.08 -13.56 -3.96
C MET A 535 10.34 -12.74 -5.21
N TYR A 536 9.78 -11.54 -5.29
CA TYR A 536 10.06 -10.61 -6.39
C TYR A 536 10.42 -9.20 -5.89
N GLU A 537 11.21 -8.50 -6.69
CA GLU A 537 11.49 -7.06 -6.55
C GLU A 537 11.00 -6.36 -7.83
N PHE A 538 10.09 -5.40 -7.68
CA PHE A 538 9.68 -4.54 -8.78
C PHE A 538 10.55 -3.29 -8.84
N ASN A 539 11.37 -3.20 -9.87
CA ASN A 539 12.35 -2.12 -10.09
C ASN A 539 12.18 -1.46 -11.49
N TYR A 540 11.07 -1.74 -12.18
CA TYR A 540 10.80 -1.18 -13.49
C TYR A 540 10.37 0.28 -13.36
N ARG A 541 11.01 1.15 -14.15
CA ARG A 541 10.72 2.59 -14.14
C ARG A 541 9.78 2.98 -15.26
N GLY A 542 8.49 3.06 -14.95
CA GLY A 542 7.46 3.48 -15.90
C GLY A 542 7.63 4.93 -16.37
N SER A 543 7.18 5.26 -17.59
CA SER A 543 7.24 6.65 -18.09
C SER A 543 6.20 7.59 -17.46
N PHE A 544 5.43 7.12 -16.48
CA PHE A 544 4.28 7.79 -15.90
C PHE A 544 4.36 7.86 -14.36
N ASN A 545 3.46 8.67 -13.78
CA ASN A 545 3.18 8.68 -12.35
C ASN A 545 1.74 8.19 -12.13
N SER A 546 1.60 7.06 -11.43
CA SER A 546 0.33 6.42 -11.10
C SER A 546 -0.36 7.02 -9.87
N VAL A 547 0.37 7.80 -9.06
CA VAL A 547 -0.20 8.53 -7.93
C VAL A 547 -1.18 9.59 -8.47
N PRO A 548 -2.42 9.67 -7.94
CA PRO A 548 -3.34 10.75 -8.26
C PRO A 548 -2.64 12.10 -8.18
N LYS A 549 -2.94 12.99 -9.12
CA LYS A 549 -2.54 14.40 -8.98
C LYS A 549 -3.42 14.98 -7.87
N GLY A 550 -3.02 14.76 -6.62
CA GLY A 550 -3.62 15.50 -5.51
C GLY A 550 -3.61 16.98 -5.87
N ASN A 551 -4.59 17.75 -5.36
CA ASN A 551 -4.55 19.20 -5.50
C ASN A 551 -3.32 19.74 -4.74
N LEU A 552 -2.16 19.70 -5.39
CA LEU A 552 -0.88 20.23 -4.94
C LEU A 552 -0.98 21.71 -4.51
N PHE A 553 -2.07 22.39 -4.91
CA PHE A 553 -2.28 23.82 -4.77
C PHE A 553 -3.72 24.23 -4.38
N ASN A 554 -4.53 23.38 -3.71
CA ASN A 554 -5.79 23.90 -3.15
C ASN A 554 -5.51 24.65 -1.84
N GLU A 555 -5.81 25.96 -1.84
CA GLU A 555 -5.49 26.97 -0.80
C GLU A 555 -6.11 26.72 0.60
N LYS A 556 -6.68 25.55 0.91
CA LYS A 556 -7.38 25.31 2.18
C LYS A 556 -6.87 24.18 3.07
N GLU A 557 -6.03 23.27 2.59
CA GLU A 557 -5.32 22.29 3.41
C GLU A 557 -4.34 21.57 2.48
N THR A 558 -3.12 22.09 2.35
CA THR A 558 -2.06 21.38 1.63
C THR A 558 -1.71 20.14 2.44
N ASP A 559 -2.12 18.96 1.97
CA ASP A 559 -1.68 17.70 2.55
C ASP A 559 -0.20 17.51 2.20
N LEU A 560 0.66 17.99 3.09
CA LEU A 560 2.11 17.98 2.95
C LEU A 560 2.64 16.59 2.59
N ILE A 561 2.02 15.52 3.12
CA ILE A 561 2.38 14.14 2.81
C ILE A 561 2.11 13.82 1.34
N GLN A 562 1.00 14.30 0.77
CA GLN A 562 0.68 14.09 -0.65
C GLN A 562 1.62 14.86 -1.57
N VAL A 563 2.00 16.08 -1.18
CA VAL A 563 3.00 16.87 -1.92
C VAL A 563 4.33 16.13 -1.94
N VAL A 564 4.81 15.69 -0.77
CA VAL A 564 6.12 15.03 -0.70
C VAL A 564 6.08 13.64 -1.35
N LYS A 565 5.02 12.85 -1.17
CA LYS A 565 4.80 11.60 -1.92
C LYS A 565 4.83 11.81 -3.43
N SER A 566 4.19 12.87 -3.94
CA SER A 566 4.18 13.16 -5.37
C SER A 566 5.58 13.52 -5.91
N LEU A 567 6.42 14.15 -5.08
CA LEU A 567 7.79 14.53 -5.42
C LEU A 567 8.76 13.34 -5.28
N SER A 568 8.63 12.56 -4.21
CA SER A 568 9.47 11.40 -3.90
C SER A 568 9.20 10.21 -4.83
N CYS A 569 7.98 10.09 -5.34
CA CYS A 569 7.56 9.08 -6.32
C CYS A 569 7.43 9.64 -7.75
N SER A 570 8.12 10.74 -8.04
CA SER A 570 8.12 11.34 -9.38
C SER A 570 8.86 10.46 -10.41
N PHE A 571 8.43 10.58 -11.67
CA PHE A 571 9.08 10.04 -12.88
C PHE A 571 9.47 8.55 -12.81
N GLY A 572 8.49 7.67 -12.61
CA GLY A 572 8.70 6.23 -12.73
C GLY A 572 9.49 5.59 -11.60
N THR A 573 9.77 6.31 -10.51
CA THR A 573 10.34 5.67 -9.32
C THR A 573 9.33 4.61 -8.83
N PRO A 574 9.73 3.32 -8.71
CA PRO A 574 8.84 2.23 -8.32
C PRO A 574 8.54 2.33 -6.82
N CYS A 575 7.65 3.25 -6.47
CA CYS A 575 7.13 3.42 -5.13
C CYS A 575 5.98 2.44 -4.86
N PHE A 576 5.55 2.35 -3.60
CA PHE A 576 4.35 1.64 -3.18
C PHE A 576 3.12 1.81 -4.10
N GLY A 577 2.61 0.68 -4.59
CA GLY A 577 1.47 0.63 -5.51
C GLY A 577 1.79 0.98 -6.97
N SER A 578 3.05 1.31 -7.31
CA SER A 578 3.45 1.64 -8.69
C SER A 578 3.40 0.46 -9.64
N GLU A 579 3.38 -0.76 -9.11
CA GLU A 579 3.27 -2.00 -9.84
C GLU A 579 1.83 -2.32 -10.26
N LEU A 580 0.81 -1.76 -9.57
CA LEU A 580 -0.60 -2.05 -9.83
C LEU A 580 -1.05 -1.78 -11.28
N PRO A 581 -0.68 -0.66 -11.93
CA PRO A 581 -0.96 -0.44 -13.35
C PRO A 581 -0.45 -1.56 -14.27
N PHE A 582 0.68 -2.18 -13.91
CA PHE A 582 1.28 -3.28 -14.66
C PHE A 582 0.60 -4.62 -14.38
N VAL A 583 0.23 -4.86 -13.12
CA VAL A 583 -0.54 -6.04 -12.71
C VAL A 583 -1.91 -6.06 -13.38
N PHE A 584 -2.68 -4.96 -13.28
CA PHE A 584 -4.04 -4.87 -13.81
C PHE A 584 -4.11 -4.43 -15.28
N ASN A 585 -2.95 -4.25 -15.92
CA ASN A 585 -2.85 -3.79 -17.30
C ASN A 585 -3.70 -2.54 -17.57
N LYS A 586 -3.59 -1.52 -16.70
CA LYS A 586 -4.42 -0.30 -16.72
C LYS A 586 -3.60 0.97 -16.60
N ALA A 587 -3.76 1.85 -17.58
CA ALA A 587 -3.21 3.20 -17.57
C ALA A 587 -4.15 4.22 -16.90
N VAL A 588 -4.66 3.87 -15.71
CA VAL A 588 -5.66 4.63 -14.96
C VAL A 588 -5.21 4.74 -13.50
N ARG A 589 -5.44 5.89 -12.87
CA ARG A 589 -5.18 6.10 -11.44
C ARG A 589 -6.37 5.68 -10.58
N SER A 590 -6.20 5.65 -9.27
CA SER A 590 -7.28 5.35 -8.32
C SER A 590 -8.44 6.37 -8.35
N ASP A 591 -8.19 7.61 -8.80
CA ASP A 591 -9.21 8.64 -9.00
C ASP A 591 -9.92 8.56 -10.37
N GLY A 592 -9.57 7.57 -11.20
CA GLY A 592 -10.12 7.40 -12.55
C GLY A 592 -9.46 8.25 -13.63
N THR A 593 -8.51 9.13 -13.29
CA THR A 593 -7.78 9.89 -14.30
C THR A 593 -6.85 8.97 -15.10
N THR A 594 -6.86 9.11 -16.41
CA THR A 594 -5.98 8.34 -17.31
C THR A 594 -4.59 8.97 -17.40
N PHE A 595 -3.61 8.18 -17.82
CA PHE A 595 -2.29 8.69 -18.19
C PHE A 595 -1.77 8.00 -19.45
N SER A 596 -0.87 8.67 -20.16
CA SER A 596 -0.19 8.09 -21.32
C SER A 596 0.88 7.12 -20.85
N VAL A 597 1.03 6.01 -21.58
CA VAL A 597 2.07 5.00 -21.39
C VAL A 597 2.93 4.94 -22.65
N SER A 598 4.22 4.61 -22.48
CA SER A 598 5.12 4.35 -23.61
C SER A 598 4.89 2.93 -24.17
N ASP A 599 5.36 2.66 -25.39
CA ASP A 599 5.28 1.30 -25.97
C ASP A 599 5.97 0.25 -25.07
N SER A 600 7.08 0.62 -24.41
CA SER A 600 7.76 -0.26 -23.46
C SER A 600 6.93 -0.49 -22.19
N ASP A 601 6.22 0.53 -21.71
CA ASP A 601 5.30 0.36 -20.59
C ASP A 601 4.13 -0.53 -20.97
N GLU A 602 3.52 -0.34 -22.14
CA GLU A 602 2.40 -1.16 -22.61
C GLU A 602 2.83 -2.62 -22.79
N ALA A 603 4.02 -2.86 -23.36
CA ALA A 603 4.60 -4.20 -23.45
C ALA A 603 4.84 -4.82 -22.06
N MET A 604 5.36 -4.03 -21.12
CA MET A 604 5.62 -4.47 -19.75
C MET A 604 4.32 -4.77 -18.99
N MET A 605 3.32 -3.90 -19.07
CA MET A 605 1.99 -4.10 -18.50
C MET A 605 1.36 -5.37 -19.08
N SER A 606 1.44 -5.55 -20.40
CA SER A 606 0.93 -6.72 -21.13
C SER A 606 1.63 -8.03 -20.74
N LYS A 607 2.94 -7.99 -20.44
CA LYS A 607 3.70 -9.15 -19.95
C LYS A 607 3.39 -9.47 -18.50
N MET A 608 3.44 -8.47 -17.62
CA MET A 608 3.34 -8.63 -16.18
C MET A 608 1.96 -9.14 -15.77
N SER A 609 0.89 -8.56 -16.33
CA SER A 609 -0.49 -9.02 -16.13
C SER A 609 -0.70 -10.50 -16.46
N ARG A 610 -0.14 -11.00 -17.57
CA ARG A 610 -0.24 -12.44 -17.93
C ARG A 610 0.39 -13.35 -16.89
N VAL A 611 1.55 -12.96 -16.37
CA VAL A 611 2.22 -13.75 -15.33
C VAL A 611 1.41 -13.70 -14.04
N TRP A 612 1.00 -12.50 -13.61
CA TRP A 612 0.29 -12.30 -12.34
C TRP A 612 -1.02 -13.08 -12.19
N PHE A 613 -1.72 -13.28 -13.31
CA PHE A 613 -2.98 -14.02 -13.36
C PHE A 613 -2.82 -15.41 -13.99
N SER A 614 -1.70 -16.09 -13.69
CA SER A 614 -1.42 -17.45 -14.14
C SER A 614 -0.71 -18.31 -13.07
N ASP A 615 -0.69 -19.62 -13.29
CA ASP A 615 0.11 -20.54 -12.48
C ASP A 615 1.63 -20.28 -12.63
N GLU A 616 2.07 -19.67 -13.75
CA GLU A 616 3.49 -19.34 -14.00
C GLU A 616 4.09 -18.53 -12.86
N LEU A 617 3.33 -17.61 -12.26
CA LEU A 617 3.83 -16.77 -11.15
C LEU A 617 4.26 -17.62 -9.94
N PHE A 618 3.56 -18.72 -9.66
CA PHE A 618 3.86 -19.62 -8.56
C PHE A 618 4.86 -20.71 -8.94
N GLU A 619 5.15 -20.90 -10.23
CA GLU A 619 6.13 -21.85 -10.74
C GLU A 619 7.48 -21.20 -11.07
N LYS A 620 7.52 -19.85 -11.17
CA LYS A 620 8.75 -19.04 -11.20
C LYS A 620 9.68 -19.46 -10.06
N GLU A 621 11.00 -19.32 -10.29
CA GLU A 621 12.07 -19.81 -9.40
C GLU A 621 11.70 -19.67 -7.92
N GLN A 622 11.36 -20.80 -7.29
CA GLN A 622 10.99 -20.86 -5.88
C GLN A 622 12.14 -20.35 -5.03
N TYR A 623 11.84 -19.48 -4.06
CA TYR A 623 12.86 -18.90 -3.20
C TYR A 623 13.64 -20.01 -2.49
N GLN A 624 14.97 -19.92 -2.59
CA GLN A 624 15.91 -20.82 -1.98
C GLN A 624 16.87 -20.04 -1.09
N LYS A 625 16.90 -20.36 0.20
CA LYS A 625 17.72 -19.65 1.21
C LYS A 625 19.21 -19.69 0.88
N GLY A 626 19.67 -20.78 0.25
CA GLY A 626 21.07 -20.95 -0.14
C GLY A 626 21.51 -20.07 -1.32
N SER A 627 20.58 -19.66 -2.19
CA SER A 627 20.89 -18.86 -3.39
C SER A 627 20.31 -17.45 -3.38
N ASP A 628 19.40 -17.13 -2.44
CA ASP A 628 18.69 -15.85 -2.35
C ASP A 628 18.09 -15.39 -3.70
N ASN A 629 17.47 -16.31 -4.42
CA ASN A 629 16.93 -16.05 -5.75
C ASN A 629 15.66 -15.20 -5.67
N VAL A 630 15.85 -13.91 -5.93
CA VAL A 630 14.78 -12.91 -6.04
C VAL A 630 14.50 -12.65 -7.52
N TRP A 631 13.22 -12.71 -7.91
CA TRP A 631 12.81 -12.34 -9.26
C TRP A 631 12.76 -10.81 -9.41
N VAL A 632 13.81 -10.24 -10.00
CA VAL A 632 13.88 -8.79 -10.27
C VAL A 632 13.16 -8.45 -11.57
N ILE A 633 12.30 -7.43 -11.50
CA ILE A 633 11.48 -6.95 -12.61
C ILE A 633 11.93 -5.51 -12.94
N ASP A 634 12.84 -5.36 -13.91
CA ASP A 634 13.49 -4.07 -14.23
C ASP A 634 13.34 -3.62 -15.70
N GLY A 635 12.72 -4.45 -16.56
CA GLY A 635 12.51 -4.17 -17.98
C GLY A 635 13.69 -4.47 -18.91
N ASN A 636 14.84 -4.90 -18.40
CA ASN A 636 16.05 -5.13 -19.21
C ASN A 636 16.08 -6.47 -19.95
N GLY A 637 15.01 -7.29 -19.83
CA GLY A 637 14.89 -8.57 -20.54
C GLY A 637 15.88 -9.65 -20.09
N THR A 638 16.76 -9.34 -19.15
CA THR A 638 17.60 -10.31 -18.46
C THR A 638 16.89 -10.73 -17.18
N GLU A 639 16.43 -11.98 -17.13
CA GLU A 639 16.22 -12.70 -15.87
C GLU A 639 17.59 -12.81 -15.18
N ASN A 640 18.07 -11.71 -14.60
CA ASN A 640 19.36 -11.69 -13.92
C ASN A 640 19.16 -12.34 -12.55
N GLN A 641 19.67 -13.56 -12.43
CA GLN A 641 19.99 -14.18 -11.16
C GLN A 641 20.91 -13.24 -10.38
N CYS A 642 20.44 -12.72 -9.26
CA CYS A 642 21.29 -12.00 -8.32
C CYS A 642 22.15 -13.04 -7.58
N THR A 643 23.22 -13.52 -8.21
CA THR A 643 24.26 -14.26 -7.49
C THR A 643 25.06 -13.25 -6.66
N ILE A 644 24.86 -13.27 -5.34
CA ILE A 644 25.72 -12.56 -4.40
C ILE A 644 27.12 -13.18 -4.51
N GLY A 645 28.10 -12.36 -4.89
CA GLY A 645 29.51 -12.73 -4.85
C GLY A 645 29.94 -12.93 -3.40
N THR A 646 30.34 -14.15 -3.06
CA THR A 646 31.13 -14.41 -1.85
C THR A 646 32.56 -13.93 -2.11
N GLU A 647 32.98 -12.84 -1.48
CA GLU A 647 34.35 -12.64 -0.97
C GLU A 647 34.33 -11.82 0.32
#